data_AF-A0A510KJX4-F1
#
_entry.id   AF-A0A510KJX4-F1
#
_cell.length_a   1.000
_cell.length_b   1.000
_cell.length_c   1.000
_cell.angle_alpha   90.00
_cell.angle_beta   90.00
_cell.angle_gamma   90.00
#
_symmetry.space_group_name_H-M   'P 1'
#
loop_
_entity.id
_entity.type
_entity.pdbx_description
1 polymer ?
#
loop_
_entity_poly.entity_id
_entity_poly.type
_entity_poly.pdbx_seq_one_letter_code
_entity_poly.pdbx_strand_id
1 'polypeptide(L)'
;MTNNLQNVKRDLRAFAKRCKEVHYTDDLLIKFLITGMISLTSNLFSEVTNRSIENQKQEITTSIKNMHQKVKETRRENDKLLKNTNLELIQLMEQGDHVVKAPWSNWQYGLNYFNNNWNGTYKGRGDKQEKYPYEGMFQRSLSSFERYTSPLSKNYGKLALGSFRHLASSNARSGLASSYGIASNNPAQEPIVEINVEASIRPKTVKIDIPDLGIRAPRLQALTINGTEPPAVTVPEPKTPTKEVTIVQPNASPFTGFFFDANYNAITSLGGSGTATKNVTLYSGVEPNTWTNSGGVQGASKTGYIDGTLHDVSANNTDGGKLVGRTTNILYRRGNDNGTALTLESLTLHLRGFYDGTDSAGNSSTTASSDTWSDTGRGAEGGADAKNGTSSVVPTRGTIGIHTLLNVNVKDTHATLYGRAGFLTSETWRSGTVTMSDTNIDVYNDQNSVYYIMPSAYGTLARYLSPGGANDNFYIGGLKGKTNVNLHGSGNSVYLSAGISGARHIENTGKIDSDGASNIVYSGIGYVPDWSKTWYQNRGGSPRTPRPEYGNKNIMRSVIKLGTGGGQVNLYGDENVGLFFGSKMGGNDPKSWEKNNRIAEFQTKDYIRKASFIGIYQGEIEFHAKIGEKTSVSGAAQKTITSSNLNGGNLNGNDPDFVEGGVGIFSQSGQREGISPTRDLGVPINASNGNDYTHIGTLEDDTIHNLEVGNLDVRFGSKSKNGFMIISKLGTVIDVAKPHTSTDYISGLSSNITDGLNGATTSEADASLGTVIAYSEGTWDQNIHKLGSNSTYLTDNDNRTAGSTAAELQDKPSEVNIFAPVILASKSGIAYMGDNKGTVNAGYEDTSSPHDPTKDVFIKTTAVNHKSIIGFARNEGTVNIHGDIEAIDKNATSNKFENIAGLATLDTDALKSATTGGTVNIKNGNIKISGMAGFASGNGSVVNIDNGTGNKIQTGENGALAAVNGGKVNFSGGTIYHENKAMSSNVVASGTVTVDHSKSTPFMQILMRLQ
;
A
#
# COMPACT_ATOMS: atom_id res chain seq x y z
N MET A 1 -28.02 -16.58 28.10
CA MET A 1 -27.70 -15.36 28.89
C MET A 1 -27.92 -15.51 30.40
N THR A 2 -28.99 -16.16 30.89
CA THR A 2 -29.40 -16.14 32.31
C THR A 2 -28.33 -16.55 33.32
N ASN A 3 -27.55 -17.61 33.03
CA ASN A 3 -26.53 -18.13 33.96
C ASN A 3 -25.33 -17.17 34.16
N ASN A 4 -24.88 -16.46 33.11
CA ASN A 4 -23.70 -15.59 33.20
C ASN A 4 -24.00 -14.35 34.06
N LEU A 5 -25.20 -13.77 33.91
CA LEU A 5 -25.65 -12.65 34.75
C LEU A 5 -25.84 -13.07 36.23
N GLN A 6 -26.37 -14.28 36.48
CA GLN A 6 -26.46 -14.84 37.83
C GLN A 6 -25.08 -15.08 38.46
N ASN A 7 -24.09 -15.53 37.68
CA ASN A 7 -22.71 -15.68 38.14
C ASN A 7 -22.08 -14.33 38.49
N VAL A 8 -22.21 -13.29 37.66
CA VAL A 8 -21.72 -11.93 37.98
C VAL A 8 -22.43 -11.36 39.21
N LYS A 9 -23.75 -11.57 39.35
CA LYS A 9 -24.53 -11.18 40.54
C LYS A 9 -24.05 -11.92 41.81
N ARG A 10 -23.67 -13.20 41.71
CA ARG A 10 -23.10 -13.97 42.82
C ARG A 10 -21.69 -13.49 43.19
N ASP A 11 -20.84 -13.26 42.21
CA ASP A 11 -19.44 -12.84 42.41
C ASP A 11 -19.40 -11.41 43.01
N LEU A 12 -20.24 -10.48 42.56
CA LEU A 12 -20.40 -9.15 43.17
C LEU A 12 -20.99 -9.21 44.59
N ARG A 13 -21.93 -10.12 44.88
CA ARG A 13 -22.42 -10.35 46.25
C ARG A 13 -21.32 -10.91 47.16
N ALA A 14 -20.45 -11.76 46.64
CA ALA A 14 -19.29 -12.29 47.37
C ALA A 14 -18.17 -11.24 47.54
N PHE A 15 -18.04 -10.30 46.61
CA PHE A 15 -17.17 -9.11 46.75
C PHE A 15 -17.68 -8.17 47.84
N ALA A 16 -18.97 -7.79 47.77
CA ALA A 16 -19.64 -6.96 48.77
C ALA A 16 -19.52 -7.53 50.20
N LYS A 17 -19.68 -8.85 50.38
CA LYS A 17 -19.49 -9.52 51.69
C LYS A 17 -18.06 -9.45 52.24
N ARG A 18 -17.05 -9.17 51.41
CA ARG A 18 -15.64 -9.08 51.80
C ARG A 18 -15.16 -7.64 52.02
N CYS A 19 -15.89 -6.64 51.53
CA CYS A 19 -15.55 -5.23 51.64
C CYS A 19 -16.56 -4.51 52.55
N LYS A 20 -16.16 -4.11 53.77
CA LYS A 20 -17.08 -3.60 54.82
C LYS A 20 -17.99 -2.43 54.41
N GLU A 21 -17.56 -1.59 53.48
CA GLU A 21 -18.33 -0.42 53.01
C GLU A 21 -19.00 -0.62 51.63
N VAL A 22 -18.93 -1.83 51.05
CA VAL A 22 -19.51 -2.09 49.71
C VAL A 22 -20.76 -2.94 49.86
N HIS A 23 -21.93 -2.31 49.80
CA HIS A 23 -23.19 -3.03 49.76
C HIS A 23 -23.54 -3.44 48.32
N TYR A 24 -23.95 -4.69 48.13
CA TYR A 24 -24.49 -5.14 46.86
C TYR A 24 -25.83 -4.45 46.57
N THR A 25 -25.89 -3.68 45.49
CA THR A 25 -27.12 -3.13 44.91
C THR A 25 -27.23 -3.55 43.44
N ASP A 26 -28.44 -3.55 42.88
CA ASP A 26 -28.61 -3.81 41.45
C ASP A 26 -28.08 -2.63 40.57
N ASP A 27 -28.00 -1.41 41.12
CA ASP A 27 -27.28 -0.27 40.52
C ASP A 27 -25.76 -0.53 40.43
N LEU A 28 -25.13 -1.11 41.48
CA LEU A 28 -23.72 -1.52 41.44
C LEU A 28 -23.47 -2.59 40.37
N LEU A 29 -24.39 -3.55 40.20
CA LEU A 29 -24.34 -4.54 39.13
C LEU A 29 -24.42 -3.88 37.75
N ILE A 30 -25.36 -2.96 37.53
CA ILE A 30 -25.53 -2.25 36.24
C ILE A 30 -24.28 -1.41 35.92
N LYS A 31 -23.78 -0.62 36.88
CA LYS A 31 -22.54 0.16 36.73
C LYS A 31 -21.35 -0.73 36.37
N PHE A 32 -21.16 -1.84 37.10
CA PHE A 32 -20.08 -2.78 36.82
C PHE A 32 -20.19 -3.43 35.44
N LEU A 33 -21.40 -3.75 34.97
CA LEU A 33 -21.62 -4.30 33.62
C LEU A 33 -21.31 -3.29 32.51
N ILE A 34 -21.55 -1.98 32.73
CA ILE A 34 -21.29 -0.91 31.78
C ILE A 34 -19.79 -0.55 31.74
N THR A 35 -19.19 -0.26 32.90
CA THR A 35 -17.82 0.27 32.98
C THR A 35 -16.74 -0.81 33.12
N GLY A 36 -17.11 -2.03 33.50
CA GLY A 36 -16.15 -3.07 33.89
C GLY A 36 -15.40 -2.78 35.19
N MET A 37 -15.79 -1.75 35.95
CA MET A 37 -15.09 -1.24 37.13
C MET A 37 -16.07 -0.91 38.26
N ILE A 38 -15.68 -1.22 39.50
CA ILE A 38 -16.42 -0.79 40.70
C ILE A 38 -15.80 0.53 41.17
N SER A 39 -16.52 1.64 41.02
CA SER A 39 -16.09 2.93 41.54
C SER A 39 -16.54 3.08 43.00
N LEU A 40 -15.59 3.20 43.92
CA LEU A 40 -15.83 3.35 45.36
C LEU A 40 -15.47 4.78 45.77
N THR A 41 -16.46 5.54 46.24
CA THR A 41 -16.31 6.94 46.65
C THR A 41 -16.14 7.08 48.17
N SER A 42 -15.09 6.46 48.74
CA SER A 42 -14.56 6.76 50.09
C SER A 42 -13.21 6.06 50.36
N ASN A 43 -12.41 6.62 51.26
CA ASN A 43 -11.06 6.15 51.61
C ASN A 43 -11.08 4.86 52.45
N LEU A 44 -11.24 3.69 51.81
CA LEU A 44 -11.21 2.39 52.51
C LEU A 44 -9.80 1.98 53.02
N PHE A 45 -8.74 2.73 52.70
CA PHE A 45 -7.34 2.32 52.91
C PHE A 45 -6.39 3.42 53.41
N SER A 46 -6.90 4.45 54.09
CA SER A 46 -6.04 5.41 54.82
C SER A 46 -5.63 4.82 56.18
N GLU A 47 -4.31 4.72 56.39
CA GLU A 47 -3.62 4.44 57.67
C GLU A 47 -4.06 3.23 58.50
N VAL A 48 -3.38 2.09 58.35
CA VAL A 48 -2.76 1.28 59.44
C VAL A 48 -1.81 0.26 58.80
N THR A 49 -0.56 0.18 59.28
CA THR A 49 0.44 -0.84 58.88
C THR A 49 0.16 -2.18 59.56
N ASN A 50 -0.47 -3.13 58.85
CA ASN A 50 -0.63 -4.50 59.33
C ASN A 50 -0.65 -5.53 58.19
N ARG A 51 0.22 -6.56 58.25
CA ARG A 51 0.49 -7.50 57.14
C ARG A 51 -0.74 -8.31 56.69
N SER A 52 -1.75 -8.48 57.53
CA SER A 52 -3.00 -9.15 57.15
C SER A 52 -3.82 -8.38 56.11
N ILE A 53 -3.68 -7.05 56.06
CA ILE A 53 -4.45 -6.18 55.16
C ILE A 53 -3.83 -6.13 53.75
N GLU A 54 -2.52 -6.30 53.60
CA GLU A 54 -1.88 -6.37 52.27
C GLU A 54 -2.31 -7.63 51.50
N ASN A 55 -2.37 -8.78 52.15
CA ASN A 55 -2.91 -10.00 51.54
C ASN A 55 -4.37 -9.80 51.12
N GLN A 56 -5.20 -9.15 51.96
CA GLN A 56 -6.59 -8.82 51.61
C GLN A 56 -6.67 -7.82 50.43
N LYS A 57 -5.80 -6.81 50.36
CA LYS A 57 -5.69 -5.91 49.19
C LYS A 57 -5.36 -6.69 47.93
N GLN A 58 -4.37 -7.59 47.98
CA GLN A 58 -3.94 -8.38 46.84
C GLN A 58 -5.03 -9.36 46.37
N GLU A 59 -5.76 -10.00 47.30
CA GLU A 59 -6.94 -10.82 47.00
C GLU A 59 -8.08 -10.01 46.37
N ILE A 60 -8.37 -8.82 46.90
CA ILE A 60 -9.41 -7.91 46.38
C ILE A 60 -9.05 -7.44 44.96
N THR A 61 -7.81 -6.99 44.72
CA THR A 61 -7.33 -6.59 43.39
C THR A 61 -7.36 -7.77 42.40
N THR A 62 -6.98 -8.98 42.84
CA THR A 62 -7.05 -10.19 42.02
C THR A 62 -8.50 -10.56 41.71
N SER A 63 -9.42 -10.46 42.68
CA SER A 63 -10.85 -10.70 42.46
C SER A 63 -11.45 -9.70 41.48
N ILE A 64 -11.05 -8.42 41.51
CA ILE A 64 -11.50 -7.40 40.56
C ILE A 64 -10.98 -7.72 39.14
N LYS A 65 -9.69 -8.06 38.99
CA LYS A 65 -9.12 -8.47 37.70
C LYS A 65 -9.84 -9.69 37.11
N ASN A 66 -10.10 -10.71 37.93
CA ASN A 66 -10.79 -11.93 37.49
C ASN A 66 -12.25 -11.66 37.09
N MET A 67 -12.97 -10.80 37.82
CA MET A 67 -14.33 -10.39 37.42
C MET A 67 -14.30 -9.57 36.11
N HIS A 68 -13.31 -8.71 35.92
CA HIS A 68 -13.15 -7.93 34.68
C HIS A 68 -12.85 -8.83 33.46
N GLN A 69 -12.00 -9.86 33.62
CA GLN A 69 -11.76 -10.87 32.58
C GLN A 69 -13.06 -11.62 32.21
N LYS A 70 -13.83 -12.13 33.18
CA LYS A 70 -15.13 -12.77 32.92
C LYS A 70 -16.12 -11.87 32.19
N VAL A 71 -16.15 -10.56 32.50
CA VAL A 71 -17.01 -9.60 31.78
C VAL A 71 -16.52 -9.40 30.34
N LYS A 72 -15.20 -9.31 30.10
CA LYS A 72 -14.62 -9.22 28.76
C LYS A 72 -14.87 -10.48 27.92
N GLU A 73 -14.79 -11.66 28.52
CA GLU A 73 -15.17 -12.93 27.91
C GLU A 73 -16.65 -12.98 27.60
N THR A 74 -17.52 -12.61 28.54
CA THR A 74 -18.98 -12.55 28.34
C THR A 74 -19.36 -11.57 27.24
N ARG A 75 -18.69 -10.41 27.14
CA ARG A 75 -18.85 -9.48 26.01
C ARG A 75 -18.43 -10.13 24.69
N ARG A 76 -17.27 -10.80 24.65
CA ARG A 76 -16.78 -11.50 23.45
C ARG A 76 -17.69 -12.66 23.02
N GLU A 77 -18.32 -13.37 23.96
CA GLU A 77 -19.36 -14.38 23.68
C GLU A 77 -20.66 -13.75 23.19
N ASN A 78 -21.11 -12.66 23.82
CA ASN A 78 -22.27 -11.91 23.33
C ASN A 78 -22.03 -11.33 21.94
N ASP A 79 -20.83 -10.84 21.62
CA ASP A 79 -20.47 -10.34 20.28
C ASP A 79 -20.44 -11.48 19.26
N LYS A 80 -20.00 -12.69 19.64
CA LYS A 80 -20.11 -13.89 18.80
C LYS A 80 -21.57 -14.27 18.57
N LEU A 81 -22.39 -14.28 19.63
CA LEU A 81 -23.81 -14.58 19.53
C LEU A 81 -24.55 -13.53 18.71
N LEU A 82 -24.28 -12.23 18.89
CA LEU A 82 -24.84 -11.15 18.07
C LEU A 82 -24.40 -11.25 16.61
N LYS A 83 -23.15 -11.64 16.34
CA LYS A 83 -22.71 -11.96 14.97
C LYS A 83 -23.45 -13.17 14.40
N ASN A 84 -23.62 -14.24 15.17
CA ASN A 84 -24.33 -15.43 14.72
C ASN A 84 -25.82 -15.17 14.51
N THR A 85 -26.48 -14.44 15.41
CA THR A 85 -27.86 -14.00 15.28
C THR A 85 -28.02 -12.98 14.16
N ASN A 86 -27.04 -12.11 13.91
CA ASN A 86 -27.05 -11.26 12.71
C ASN A 86 -26.87 -12.08 11.44
N LEU A 87 -26.06 -13.15 11.45
CA LEU A 87 -25.96 -14.09 10.31
C LEU A 87 -27.25 -14.88 10.11
N GLU A 88 -27.93 -15.31 11.17
CA GLU A 88 -29.27 -15.92 11.11
C GLU A 88 -30.33 -14.91 10.66
N LEU A 89 -30.24 -13.63 11.08
CA LEU A 89 -31.14 -12.57 10.63
C LEU A 89 -30.88 -12.22 9.16
N ILE A 90 -29.61 -12.23 8.73
CA ILE A 90 -29.22 -12.06 7.33
C ILE A 90 -29.69 -13.26 6.52
N GLN A 91 -29.58 -14.50 7.00
CA GLN A 91 -30.12 -15.68 6.32
C GLN A 91 -31.66 -15.71 6.30
N LEU A 92 -32.34 -15.22 7.33
CA LEU A 92 -33.79 -15.05 7.35
C LEU A 92 -34.25 -13.84 6.51
N MET A 93 -33.40 -12.83 6.35
CA MET A 93 -33.59 -11.74 5.40
C MET A 93 -33.32 -12.21 3.97
N GLU A 94 -32.29 -12.99 3.68
CA GLU A 94 -32.04 -13.61 2.36
C GLU A 94 -33.17 -14.56 2.00
N GLN A 95 -33.57 -15.46 2.91
CA GLN A 95 -34.73 -16.34 2.70
C GLN A 95 -36.06 -15.56 2.64
N GLY A 96 -36.15 -14.39 3.28
CA GLY A 96 -37.30 -13.49 3.21
C GLY A 96 -37.35 -12.66 1.92
N ASP A 97 -36.20 -12.22 1.41
CA ASP A 97 -35.99 -11.46 0.17
C ASP A 97 -36.16 -12.38 -1.06
N HIS A 98 -35.88 -13.68 -0.88
CA HIS A 98 -36.29 -14.75 -1.79
C HIS A 98 -37.82 -14.99 -1.80
N VAL A 99 -38.60 -14.35 -0.92
CA VAL A 99 -40.08 -14.45 -0.85
C VAL A 99 -40.77 -13.07 -1.04
N VAL A 100 -40.04 -11.95 -0.95
CA VAL A 100 -40.54 -10.56 -1.10
C VAL A 100 -39.37 -9.63 -1.52
N LYS A 101 -39.24 -9.04 -2.73
CA LYS A 101 -40.19 -8.82 -3.85
C LYS A 101 -39.53 -8.36 -5.18
N ALA A 102 -40.18 -8.73 -6.30
CA ALA A 102 -40.62 -7.93 -7.47
C ALA A 102 -40.08 -6.48 -7.73
N PRO A 103 -39.95 -5.97 -9.00
CA PRO A 103 -40.96 -6.16 -10.08
C PRO A 103 -40.51 -6.15 -11.58
N TRP A 104 -41.40 -6.62 -12.46
CA TRP A 104 -41.53 -6.12 -13.85
C TRP A 104 -42.85 -5.34 -13.96
N SER A 105 -42.82 -4.01 -13.86
CA SER A 105 -43.93 -3.12 -14.25
C SER A 105 -43.49 -1.66 -14.20
N ASN A 106 -43.02 -1.11 -15.33
CA ASN A 106 -43.09 0.32 -15.53
C ASN A 106 -43.09 0.66 -17.03
N TRP A 107 -44.26 0.98 -17.57
CA TRP A 107 -44.39 2.10 -18.50
C TRP A 107 -45.71 2.82 -18.25
N GLN A 108 -45.58 4.12 -18.00
CA GLN A 108 -46.57 5.19 -18.07
C GLN A 108 -47.61 5.33 -16.93
N TYR A 109 -47.21 6.22 -16.01
CA TYR A 109 -47.99 7.35 -15.49
C TYR A 109 -49.34 7.10 -14.81
N GLY A 110 -49.25 7.00 -13.48
CA GLY A 110 -50.06 7.81 -12.57
C GLY A 110 -51.45 7.27 -12.24
N LEU A 111 -51.70 7.09 -10.94
CA LEU A 111 -52.61 7.98 -10.21
C LEU A 111 -52.62 7.69 -8.69
N ASN A 112 -52.91 8.78 -7.97
CA ASN A 112 -53.23 8.95 -6.56
C ASN A 112 -53.63 7.73 -5.71
N TYR A 113 -53.10 7.73 -4.49
CA TYR A 113 -53.67 7.05 -3.32
C TYR A 113 -55.17 7.34 -3.16
N PHE A 114 -55.99 6.30 -3.11
CA PHE A 114 -57.28 6.34 -2.43
C PHE A 114 -57.52 5.01 -1.69
N ASN A 115 -57.61 5.10 -0.37
CA ASN A 115 -58.10 4.00 0.46
C ASN A 115 -59.60 3.83 0.23
N ASN A 116 -60.08 2.58 0.23
CA ASN A 116 -61.47 2.30 0.56
C ASN A 116 -61.57 1.02 1.40
N ASN A 117 -62.46 1.05 2.39
CA ASN A 117 -62.64 -0.04 3.35
C ASN A 117 -63.51 -1.18 2.81
N TRP A 118 -63.41 -2.30 3.52
CA TRP A 118 -63.86 -3.65 3.21
C TRP A 118 -65.23 -3.85 2.54
N ASN A 119 -65.33 -5.00 1.83
CA ASN A 119 -66.50 -5.65 1.25
C ASN A 119 -67.04 -5.17 -0.12
N GLY A 120 -66.15 -4.99 -1.10
CA GLY A 120 -66.53 -5.07 -2.52
C GLY A 120 -65.35 -5.23 -3.48
N THR A 121 -65.41 -6.18 -4.41
CA THR A 121 -64.37 -6.37 -5.44
C THR A 121 -64.41 -5.22 -6.45
N TYR A 122 -63.34 -4.44 -6.53
CA TYR A 122 -63.21 -3.26 -7.38
C TYR A 122 -63.39 -3.59 -8.87
N LYS A 123 -64.51 -3.16 -9.46
CA LYS A 123 -64.72 -3.15 -10.91
C LYS A 123 -64.26 -1.79 -11.46
N GLY A 124 -63.05 -1.77 -12.02
CA GLY A 124 -62.46 -0.56 -12.61
C GLY A 124 -63.32 0.04 -13.73
N ARG A 125 -63.28 1.37 -13.86
CA ARG A 125 -63.95 2.11 -14.95
C ARG A 125 -63.34 1.77 -16.31
N GLY A 126 -64.18 1.64 -17.34
CA GLY A 126 -63.79 1.55 -18.75
C GLY A 126 -63.69 0.13 -19.31
N ASP A 127 -64.55 -0.18 -20.28
CA ASP A 127 -64.48 -1.17 -21.36
C ASP A 127 -64.19 -2.67 -21.07
N LYS A 128 -63.85 -3.09 -19.85
CA LYS A 128 -63.56 -4.52 -19.60
C LYS A 128 -64.71 -5.47 -19.95
N GLN A 129 -65.96 -5.03 -19.76
CA GLN A 129 -67.14 -5.87 -20.01
C GLN A 129 -67.49 -6.01 -21.51
N GLU A 130 -66.97 -5.12 -22.35
CA GLU A 130 -67.16 -5.16 -23.81
C GLU A 130 -65.96 -5.82 -24.52
N LYS A 131 -64.75 -5.64 -23.97
CA LYS A 131 -63.48 -6.12 -24.57
C LYS A 131 -63.07 -7.54 -24.18
N TYR A 132 -63.64 -8.11 -23.11
CA TYR A 132 -63.38 -9.49 -22.64
C TYR A 132 -64.70 -10.26 -22.52
N PRO A 133 -65.23 -10.85 -23.62
CA PRO A 133 -66.59 -11.39 -23.63
C PRO A 133 -66.81 -12.66 -22.79
N TYR A 134 -65.76 -13.27 -22.24
CA TYR A 134 -65.81 -14.49 -21.43
C TYR A 134 -64.56 -14.55 -20.53
N GLU A 135 -64.72 -14.75 -19.22
CA GLU A 135 -63.61 -14.77 -18.24
C GLU A 135 -63.32 -16.20 -17.70
N GLY A 136 -63.63 -17.24 -18.48
CA GLY A 136 -63.46 -18.65 -18.09
C GLY A 136 -62.50 -19.45 -18.99
N MET A 137 -62.27 -20.72 -18.64
CA MET A 137 -61.45 -21.62 -19.47
C MET A 137 -62.21 -22.06 -20.73
N PHE A 138 -61.59 -21.92 -21.90
CA PHE A 138 -62.18 -22.41 -23.15
C PHE A 138 -62.23 -23.94 -23.19
N GLN A 139 -63.37 -24.48 -23.63
CA GLN A 139 -63.60 -25.91 -23.73
C GLN A 139 -63.49 -26.36 -25.20
N ARG A 140 -62.83 -27.50 -25.44
CA ARG A 140 -62.80 -28.13 -26.78
C ARG A 140 -64.15 -28.81 -27.03
N SER A 141 -64.67 -28.74 -28.26
CA SER A 141 -65.91 -29.45 -28.62
C SER A 141 -65.82 -30.94 -28.30
N LEU A 142 -66.92 -31.52 -27.82
CA LEU A 142 -67.03 -32.96 -27.55
C LEU A 142 -67.09 -33.79 -28.86
N SER A 143 -67.49 -33.18 -29.98
CA SER A 143 -67.47 -33.80 -31.30
C SER A 143 -66.05 -33.99 -31.84
N SER A 144 -65.69 -35.22 -32.19
CA SER A 144 -64.41 -35.51 -32.85
C SER A 144 -64.30 -34.86 -34.23
N PHE A 145 -65.41 -34.78 -35.00
CA PHE A 145 -65.41 -34.12 -36.31
C PHE A 145 -65.06 -32.63 -36.23
N GLU A 146 -65.56 -31.91 -35.22
CA GLU A 146 -65.23 -30.49 -35.01
C GLU A 146 -63.82 -30.26 -34.46
N ARG A 147 -63.21 -31.26 -33.82
CA ARG A 147 -61.83 -31.19 -33.32
C ARG A 147 -60.76 -31.45 -34.39
N TYR A 148 -61.09 -32.18 -35.45
CA TYR A 148 -60.12 -32.70 -36.42
C TYR A 148 -60.35 -32.26 -37.87
N THR A 149 -61.48 -31.63 -38.20
CA THR A 149 -61.70 -31.07 -39.54
C THR A 149 -61.02 -29.70 -39.64
N SER A 150 -60.00 -29.57 -40.49
CA SER A 150 -59.27 -28.31 -40.71
C SER A 150 -60.18 -27.19 -41.27
N PRO A 151 -60.02 -25.92 -40.85
CA PRO A 151 -60.73 -24.76 -41.42
C PRO A 151 -60.69 -24.62 -42.94
N LEU A 152 -59.63 -25.14 -43.58
CA LEU A 152 -59.46 -25.11 -45.04
C LEU A 152 -60.01 -26.35 -45.76
N SER A 153 -60.55 -27.33 -45.03
CA SER A 153 -61.19 -28.50 -45.63
C SER A 153 -62.46 -28.10 -46.36
N LYS A 154 -62.70 -28.65 -47.55
CA LYS A 154 -63.98 -28.52 -48.29
C LYS A 154 -65.20 -29.02 -47.47
N ASN A 155 -64.97 -29.80 -46.41
CA ASN A 155 -66.01 -30.26 -45.49
C ASN A 155 -66.18 -29.35 -44.24
N TYR A 156 -65.32 -28.36 -44.00
CA TYR A 156 -65.41 -27.50 -42.81
C TYR A 156 -66.69 -26.66 -42.78
N GLY A 157 -67.11 -26.16 -43.94
CA GLY A 157 -68.39 -25.45 -44.09
C GLY A 157 -69.65 -26.30 -43.88
N LYS A 158 -69.51 -27.61 -43.59
CA LYS A 158 -70.60 -28.51 -43.19
C LYS A 158 -70.72 -28.67 -41.67
N LEU A 159 -69.78 -28.13 -40.89
CA LEU A 159 -69.87 -28.11 -39.43
C LEU A 159 -70.93 -27.10 -38.98
N ALA A 160 -71.63 -27.39 -37.88
CA ALA A 160 -72.62 -26.48 -37.33
C ALA A 160 -71.95 -25.15 -36.92
N LEU A 161 -72.60 -24.03 -37.25
CA LEU A 161 -72.18 -22.71 -36.80
C LEU A 161 -72.85 -22.36 -35.48
N GLY A 162 -72.11 -21.71 -34.59
CA GLY A 162 -72.62 -21.21 -33.31
C GLY A 162 -71.89 -19.96 -32.87
N SER A 163 -72.36 -19.32 -31.80
CA SER A 163 -71.76 -18.09 -31.24
C SER A 163 -71.38 -18.29 -29.76
N PHE A 164 -70.89 -19.50 -29.44
CA PHE A 164 -70.61 -19.92 -28.07
C PHE A 164 -69.27 -19.38 -27.58
N ARG A 165 -69.32 -18.30 -26.80
CA ARG A 165 -68.15 -17.56 -26.30
C ARG A 165 -67.15 -18.40 -25.47
N HIS A 166 -67.51 -19.61 -25.03
CA HIS A 166 -66.66 -20.50 -24.22
C HIS A 166 -66.06 -21.69 -25.00
N LEU A 167 -66.41 -21.90 -26.27
CA LEU A 167 -65.85 -22.98 -27.09
C LEU A 167 -64.57 -22.55 -27.80
N ALA A 168 -63.68 -23.51 -28.05
CA ALA A 168 -62.37 -23.29 -28.69
C ALA A 168 -62.38 -23.44 -30.23
N SER A 169 -63.39 -24.10 -30.82
CA SER A 169 -63.50 -24.34 -32.27
C SER A 169 -64.08 -23.11 -33.01
N SER A 170 -63.46 -22.70 -34.11
CA SER A 170 -63.82 -21.44 -34.80
C SER A 170 -65.20 -21.45 -35.47
N ASN A 171 -65.67 -22.59 -35.99
CA ASN A 171 -67.05 -22.73 -36.50
C ASN A 171 -68.11 -22.45 -35.41
N ALA A 172 -67.84 -22.88 -34.18
CA ALA A 172 -68.72 -22.68 -33.03
C ALA A 172 -68.63 -21.26 -32.40
N ARG A 173 -67.84 -20.37 -33.02
CA ARG A 173 -67.65 -18.95 -32.65
C ARG A 173 -68.02 -17.99 -33.80
N SER A 174 -68.71 -18.46 -34.82
CA SER A 174 -69.20 -17.64 -35.93
C SER A 174 -70.00 -16.42 -35.42
N GLY A 175 -69.71 -15.25 -35.99
CA GLY A 175 -70.29 -13.97 -35.59
C GLY A 175 -69.68 -13.31 -34.35
N LEU A 176 -68.70 -13.93 -33.68
CA LEU A 176 -67.90 -13.27 -32.64
C LEU A 176 -66.68 -12.58 -33.25
N ALA A 177 -66.24 -11.48 -32.65
CA ALA A 177 -65.01 -10.79 -33.06
C ALA A 177 -63.80 -11.73 -32.98
N SER A 178 -62.89 -11.63 -33.96
CA SER A 178 -61.67 -12.43 -34.05
C SER A 178 -60.58 -12.01 -33.05
N SER A 179 -60.73 -10.83 -32.43
CA SER A 179 -59.90 -10.36 -31.33
C SER A 179 -60.42 -10.83 -29.97
N TYR A 180 -59.50 -11.22 -29.09
CA TYR A 180 -59.82 -11.53 -27.70
C TYR A 180 -58.92 -10.68 -26.79
N GLY A 181 -59.50 -9.63 -26.19
CA GLY A 181 -58.75 -8.63 -25.44
C GLY A 181 -57.94 -7.69 -26.35
N ILE A 182 -56.64 -7.55 -26.06
CA ILE A 182 -55.72 -6.61 -26.74
C ILE A 182 -54.83 -7.33 -27.77
N ALA A 183 -54.81 -8.67 -27.77
CA ALA A 183 -54.07 -9.46 -28.75
C ALA A 183 -54.95 -9.82 -29.96
N SER A 184 -54.40 -9.65 -31.16
CA SER A 184 -54.86 -10.32 -32.37
C SER A 184 -53.85 -11.41 -32.74
N ASN A 185 -54.34 -12.61 -32.99
CA ASN A 185 -53.50 -13.75 -33.34
C ASN A 185 -53.66 -13.99 -34.84
N ASN A 186 -52.57 -13.92 -35.60
CA ASN A 186 -52.57 -14.30 -37.01
C ASN A 186 -52.05 -15.75 -37.11
N PRO A 187 -52.91 -16.76 -37.30
CA PRO A 187 -52.47 -18.16 -37.27
C PRO A 187 -51.65 -18.50 -38.52
N ALA A 188 -50.37 -18.81 -38.31
CA ALA A 188 -49.52 -19.46 -39.33
C ALA A 188 -49.77 -20.97 -39.32
N GLN A 189 -49.79 -21.60 -40.50
CA GLN A 189 -50.14 -23.01 -40.66
C GLN A 189 -48.91 -23.85 -41.01
N GLU A 190 -48.76 -25.02 -40.36
CA GLU A 190 -47.76 -26.01 -40.71
C GLU A 190 -48.09 -26.76 -42.02
N PRO A 191 -47.09 -27.32 -42.74
CA PRO A 191 -47.32 -27.99 -44.03
C PRO A 191 -48.27 -29.18 -43.93
N ILE A 192 -49.20 -29.28 -44.88
CA ILE A 192 -50.18 -30.38 -44.94
C ILE A 192 -49.49 -31.64 -45.49
N VAL A 193 -49.50 -32.71 -44.69
CA VAL A 193 -49.10 -34.05 -45.16
C VAL A 193 -50.33 -34.74 -45.75
N GLU A 194 -50.37 -34.92 -47.08
CA GLU A 194 -51.35 -35.79 -47.72
C GLU A 194 -50.94 -37.26 -47.57
N ILE A 195 -51.81 -38.06 -46.93
CA ILE A 195 -51.70 -39.51 -46.92
C ILE A 195 -52.61 -40.04 -48.04
N ASN A 196 -52.00 -40.52 -49.13
CA ASN A 196 -52.74 -41.22 -50.18
C ASN A 196 -53.31 -42.54 -49.63
N VAL A 197 -54.63 -42.65 -49.61
CA VAL A 197 -55.33 -43.89 -49.21
C VAL A 197 -55.68 -44.68 -50.48
N GLU A 198 -54.77 -45.56 -50.90
CA GLU A 198 -55.09 -46.53 -51.95
C GLU A 198 -55.96 -47.67 -51.41
N ALA A 199 -57.20 -47.75 -51.89
CA ALA A 199 -58.16 -48.77 -51.48
C ALA A 199 -57.89 -50.12 -52.17
N SER A 200 -56.98 -50.93 -51.61
CA SER A 200 -56.84 -52.33 -52.03
C SER A 200 -57.87 -53.22 -51.34
N ILE A 201 -58.89 -53.64 -52.09
CA ILE A 201 -59.94 -54.55 -51.62
C ILE A 201 -59.40 -55.98 -51.55
N ARG A 202 -59.57 -56.66 -50.41
CA ARG A 202 -59.45 -58.13 -50.31
C ARG A 202 -60.70 -58.75 -49.67
N PRO A 203 -61.49 -59.54 -50.42
CA PRO A 203 -62.63 -60.24 -49.86
C PRO A 203 -62.24 -61.62 -49.29
N LYS A 204 -62.88 -61.97 -48.16
CA LYS A 204 -62.99 -63.31 -47.55
C LYS A 204 -61.70 -64.03 -47.10
N THR A 205 -61.75 -64.55 -45.88
CA THR A 205 -61.06 -65.80 -45.54
C THR A 205 -61.99 -66.67 -44.71
N VAL A 206 -62.32 -67.84 -45.25
CA VAL A 206 -62.93 -68.95 -44.51
C VAL A 206 -61.81 -69.71 -43.81
N LYS A 207 -62.02 -70.16 -42.57
CA LYS A 207 -60.99 -70.91 -41.82
C LYS A 207 -60.69 -72.26 -42.47
N ILE A 208 -59.42 -72.51 -42.76
CA ILE A 208 -58.80 -73.84 -42.92
C ILE A 208 -57.40 -73.74 -42.30
N ASP A 209 -57.06 -74.66 -41.39
CA ASP A 209 -55.71 -74.73 -40.81
C ASP A 209 -54.75 -75.46 -41.76
N ILE A 210 -53.54 -74.91 -41.94
CA ILE A 210 -52.47 -75.43 -42.80
C ILE A 210 -51.14 -75.34 -42.00
N PRO A 211 -50.20 -76.31 -42.11
CA PRO A 211 -48.96 -76.29 -41.33
C PRO A 211 -48.04 -75.11 -41.67
N ASP A 212 -47.20 -74.70 -40.70
CA ASP A 212 -46.18 -73.66 -40.89
C ASP A 212 -45.14 -74.08 -41.96
N LEU A 213 -45.04 -73.29 -43.02
CA LEU A 213 -44.12 -73.50 -44.14
C LEU A 213 -42.78 -72.75 -44.00
N GLY A 214 -42.51 -72.10 -42.86
CA GLY A 214 -41.18 -71.57 -42.52
C GLY A 214 -40.70 -70.37 -43.34
N ILE A 215 -41.51 -69.83 -44.24
CA ILE A 215 -41.16 -68.66 -45.05
C ILE A 215 -41.34 -67.38 -44.22
N ARG A 216 -40.23 -66.75 -43.83
CA ARG A 216 -40.24 -65.42 -43.19
C ARG A 216 -39.93 -64.32 -44.21
N ALA A 217 -40.62 -63.19 -44.08
CA ALA A 217 -40.41 -62.02 -44.93
C ALA A 217 -38.99 -61.44 -44.77
N PRO A 218 -38.40 -60.85 -45.83
CA PRO A 218 -37.08 -60.23 -45.75
C PRO A 218 -37.10 -59.06 -44.77
N ARG A 219 -36.14 -59.05 -43.84
CA ARG A 219 -35.94 -57.93 -42.92
C ARG A 219 -35.22 -56.80 -43.65
N LEU A 220 -35.84 -55.63 -43.72
CA LEU A 220 -35.13 -54.38 -43.98
C LEU A 220 -34.04 -54.21 -42.92
N GLN A 221 -32.78 -54.22 -43.35
CA GLN A 221 -31.70 -53.66 -42.53
C GLN A 221 -31.95 -52.16 -42.46
N ALA A 222 -32.28 -51.66 -41.26
CA ALA A 222 -32.24 -50.23 -41.01
C ALA A 222 -30.82 -49.74 -41.28
N LEU A 223 -30.67 -48.67 -42.07
CA LEU A 223 -29.39 -47.96 -42.17
C LEU A 223 -29.11 -47.38 -40.78
N THR A 224 -28.27 -48.04 -40.01
CA THR A 224 -27.80 -47.52 -38.72
C THR A 224 -26.79 -46.42 -39.01
N ILE A 225 -27.27 -45.20 -39.23
CA ILE A 225 -26.44 -44.01 -39.14
C ILE A 225 -26.03 -43.93 -37.67
N ASN A 226 -24.77 -44.23 -37.37
CA ASN A 226 -24.19 -44.03 -36.05
C ASN A 226 -24.04 -42.53 -35.78
N GLY A 227 -25.18 -41.85 -35.59
CA GLY A 227 -25.24 -40.52 -35.02
C GLY A 227 -24.87 -40.61 -33.55
N THR A 228 -23.56 -40.59 -33.27
CA THR A 228 -23.07 -40.22 -31.94
C THR A 228 -23.66 -38.85 -31.62
N GLU A 229 -24.49 -38.77 -30.59
CA GLU A 229 -25.05 -37.52 -30.10
C GLU A 229 -23.88 -36.53 -29.88
N PRO A 230 -23.93 -35.31 -30.43
CA PRO A 230 -22.82 -34.37 -30.29
C PRO A 230 -22.52 -34.16 -28.80
N PRO A 231 -21.27 -34.33 -28.34
CA PRO A 231 -20.94 -34.14 -26.94
C PRO A 231 -21.37 -32.74 -26.50
N ALA A 232 -22.05 -32.65 -25.36
CA ALA A 232 -22.55 -31.38 -24.84
C ALA A 232 -21.39 -30.39 -24.68
N VAL A 233 -21.45 -29.26 -25.39
CA VAL A 233 -20.42 -28.23 -25.34
C VAL A 233 -20.51 -27.50 -24.01
N THR A 234 -19.72 -27.94 -23.03
CA THR A 234 -19.48 -27.20 -21.79
C THR A 234 -18.54 -26.05 -22.09
N VAL A 235 -19.09 -24.84 -22.19
CA VAL A 235 -18.29 -23.62 -22.22
C VAL A 235 -17.56 -23.48 -20.87
N PRO A 236 -16.22 -23.40 -20.83
CA PRO A 236 -15.50 -23.15 -19.58
C PRO A 236 -15.94 -21.82 -18.96
N GLU A 237 -16.15 -21.77 -17.65
CA GLU A 237 -16.43 -20.49 -16.99
C GLU A 237 -15.09 -19.75 -16.74
N PRO A 238 -14.91 -18.53 -17.26
CA PRO A 238 -13.69 -17.76 -17.03
C PRO A 238 -13.59 -17.36 -15.55
N LYS A 239 -12.61 -17.94 -14.85
CA LYS A 239 -12.37 -17.64 -13.43
C LYS A 239 -11.66 -16.30 -13.30
N THR A 240 -12.16 -15.44 -12.42
CA THR A 240 -11.47 -14.20 -12.05
C THR A 240 -10.08 -14.51 -11.50
N PRO A 241 -8.99 -13.96 -12.07
CA PRO A 241 -7.66 -14.10 -11.51
C PRO A 241 -7.63 -13.53 -10.09
N THR A 242 -7.32 -14.37 -9.09
CA THR A 242 -7.13 -13.93 -7.71
C THR A 242 -5.68 -13.55 -7.48
N LYS A 243 -5.46 -12.35 -6.92
CA LYS A 243 -4.12 -11.84 -6.60
C LYS A 243 -4.16 -11.19 -5.22
N GLU A 244 -3.57 -11.86 -4.24
CA GLU A 244 -3.30 -11.25 -2.95
C GLU A 244 -2.16 -10.24 -3.09
N VAL A 245 -2.31 -9.10 -2.41
CA VAL A 245 -1.34 -8.00 -2.41
C VAL A 245 -1.14 -7.59 -0.95
N THR A 246 0.00 -8.01 -0.39
CA THR A 246 0.40 -7.71 0.98
C THR A 246 1.42 -6.58 0.95
N ILE A 247 1.06 -5.43 1.50
CA ILE A 247 1.90 -4.24 1.49
C ILE A 247 2.57 -4.09 2.85
N VAL A 248 3.89 -3.94 2.84
CA VAL A 248 4.70 -3.63 4.02
C VAL A 248 4.14 -2.43 4.79
N GLN A 249 4.35 -2.40 6.10
CA GLN A 249 4.08 -1.25 6.96
C GLN A 249 5.41 -0.65 7.45
N PRO A 250 6.08 0.24 6.70
CA PRO A 250 7.34 0.85 7.12
C PRO A 250 7.13 1.65 8.41
N ASN A 251 8.19 1.81 9.20
CA ASN A 251 8.13 2.59 10.43
C ASN A 251 7.92 4.10 10.14
N ALA A 252 6.66 4.52 10.05
CA ALA A 252 6.22 5.91 9.86
C ALA A 252 6.51 6.83 11.07
N SER A 253 7.00 6.29 12.18
CA SER A 253 7.48 7.06 13.34
C SER A 253 8.87 6.57 13.73
N PRO A 254 9.92 6.87 12.92
CA PRO A 254 11.28 6.47 13.25
C PRO A 254 11.74 7.12 14.55
N PHE A 255 12.63 6.44 15.27
CA PHE A 255 13.11 6.91 16.56
C PHE A 255 13.95 8.19 16.39
N THR A 256 13.40 9.31 16.85
CA THR A 256 14.05 10.63 16.86
C THR A 256 14.49 11.07 18.25
N GLY A 257 14.62 10.12 19.19
CA GLY A 257 15.08 10.36 20.56
C GLY A 257 16.56 10.74 20.71
N PHE A 258 17.19 11.20 19.62
CA PHE A 258 18.55 11.69 19.53
C PHE A 258 18.61 13.21 19.68
N PHE A 259 19.63 13.71 20.36
CA PHE A 259 19.95 15.13 20.50
C PHE A 259 21.41 15.23 20.95
N PHE A 260 22.02 16.41 20.96
CA PHE A 260 23.40 16.59 21.41
C PHE A 260 23.51 17.53 22.62
N ASP A 261 24.68 17.51 23.26
CA ASP A 261 24.98 18.30 24.45
C ASP A 261 25.83 19.54 24.11
N ALA A 262 25.23 20.43 23.30
CA ALA A 262 25.84 21.69 22.84
C ALA A 262 27.22 21.47 22.21
N ASN A 263 28.27 22.08 22.75
CA ASN A 263 29.66 21.93 22.32
C ASN A 263 30.48 20.98 23.21
N TYR A 264 29.84 20.26 24.13
CA TYR A 264 30.54 19.41 25.08
C TYR A 264 30.95 18.06 24.47
N ASN A 265 32.25 17.78 24.48
CA ASN A 265 32.78 16.44 24.35
C ASN A 265 32.49 15.64 25.63
N ALA A 266 32.16 14.34 25.54
CA ALA A 266 32.00 13.48 26.72
C ALA A 266 33.36 13.06 27.29
N ILE A 267 34.37 12.89 26.41
CA ILE A 267 35.70 12.41 26.77
C ILE A 267 36.72 13.52 26.51
N THR A 268 36.86 14.44 27.47
CA THR A 268 37.74 15.62 27.38
C THR A 268 39.23 15.26 27.35
N SER A 269 39.63 14.10 27.88
CA SER A 269 41.01 13.60 27.80
C SER A 269 41.47 13.29 26.37
N LEU A 270 40.53 13.04 25.44
CA LEU A 270 40.80 12.87 24.00
C LEU A 270 40.78 14.22 23.23
N GLY A 271 40.89 15.34 23.95
CA GLY A 271 41.01 16.68 23.38
C GLY A 271 39.70 17.41 23.09
N GLY A 272 39.85 18.58 22.48
CA GLY A 272 38.76 19.49 22.16
C GLY A 272 38.09 19.21 20.81
N SER A 273 37.24 20.13 20.37
CA SER A 273 36.46 19.99 19.13
C SER A 273 37.33 19.96 17.87
N GLY A 274 38.43 20.71 17.83
CA GLY A 274 39.39 20.71 16.72
C GLY A 274 40.48 19.62 16.82
N THR A 275 40.38 18.67 17.75
CA THR A 275 41.43 17.66 17.99
C THR A 275 41.15 16.37 17.21
N ALA A 276 42.13 15.94 16.41
CA ALA A 276 42.09 14.64 15.74
C ALA A 276 42.08 13.51 16.77
N THR A 277 41.43 12.39 16.48
CA THR A 277 41.32 11.26 17.41
C THR A 277 41.60 9.98 16.66
N LYS A 278 42.48 9.13 17.23
CA LYS A 278 42.95 7.92 16.56
C LYS A 278 43.26 6.78 17.53
N ASN A 279 43.18 5.55 17.04
CA ASN A 279 43.59 4.31 17.73
C ASN A 279 42.90 4.12 19.08
N VAL A 280 41.59 4.35 19.15
CA VAL A 280 40.80 4.18 20.39
C VAL A 280 39.49 3.45 20.16
N THR A 281 39.14 2.57 21.09
CA THR A 281 37.79 2.05 21.24
C THR A 281 36.99 3.02 22.12
N LEU A 282 35.76 3.34 21.75
CA LEU A 282 34.85 4.24 22.44
C LEU A 282 33.59 3.47 22.82
N TYR A 283 33.02 3.74 23.99
CA TYR A 283 31.78 3.09 24.40
C TYR A 283 30.84 4.04 25.13
N SER A 284 29.53 3.86 24.95
CA SER A 284 28.48 4.54 25.72
C SER A 284 27.19 3.73 25.77
N GLY A 285 26.53 3.73 26.93
CA GLY A 285 25.28 3.00 27.17
C GLY A 285 25.46 1.50 27.42
N VAL A 286 26.71 1.05 27.55
CA VAL A 286 27.11 -0.36 27.66
C VAL A 286 28.15 -0.56 28.75
N GLU A 287 28.16 -1.74 29.36
CA GLU A 287 29.24 -2.19 30.25
C GLU A 287 30.48 -2.53 29.39
N PRO A 288 31.66 -1.94 29.66
CA PRO A 288 32.87 -2.18 28.87
C PRO A 288 33.26 -3.66 28.84
N ASN A 289 33.81 -4.11 27.71
CA ASN A 289 34.25 -5.49 27.47
C ASN A 289 33.14 -6.56 27.54
N THR A 290 31.85 -6.20 27.47
CA THR A 290 30.72 -7.16 27.41
C THR A 290 30.17 -7.40 25.99
N TRP A 291 30.88 -6.92 24.98
CA TRP A 291 30.44 -6.91 23.58
C TRP A 291 30.50 -8.31 22.97
N THR A 292 29.44 -8.73 22.27
CA THR A 292 29.40 -10.01 21.52
C THR A 292 29.18 -9.79 20.03
N ASN A 293 29.65 -10.74 19.22
CA ASN A 293 29.45 -10.77 17.76
C ASN A 293 28.04 -11.30 17.38
N SER A 294 27.03 -11.02 18.21
CA SER A 294 25.66 -11.53 18.05
C SER A 294 24.59 -10.55 18.57
N GLY A 295 24.91 -9.25 18.63
CA GLY A 295 23.99 -8.20 19.11
C GLY A 295 23.76 -8.16 20.62
N GLY A 296 24.34 -9.09 21.37
CA GLY A 296 24.30 -9.11 22.83
C GLY A 296 25.33 -8.15 23.42
N VAL A 297 24.88 -7.30 24.36
CA VAL A 297 25.73 -6.47 25.21
C VAL A 297 24.99 -6.19 26.52
N GLN A 298 25.71 -6.05 27.63
CA GLN A 298 25.11 -5.58 28.88
C GLN A 298 24.95 -4.06 28.83
N GLY A 299 23.71 -3.56 28.95
CA GLY A 299 23.44 -2.12 29.03
C GLY A 299 23.86 -1.52 30.38
N ALA A 300 24.35 -0.28 30.38
CA ALA A 300 24.74 0.46 31.58
C ALA A 300 24.81 1.98 31.34
N SER A 301 24.65 2.79 32.39
CA SER A 301 24.89 4.25 32.37
C SER A 301 26.38 4.62 32.34
N LYS A 302 27.15 3.98 31.44
CA LYS A 302 28.60 4.18 31.34
C LYS A 302 29.01 4.79 30.00
N THR A 303 30.06 5.60 30.03
CA THR A 303 30.77 6.16 28.86
C THR A 303 32.27 6.13 29.12
N GLY A 304 33.07 5.81 28.09
CA GLY A 304 34.53 5.78 28.22
C GLY A 304 35.25 5.41 26.94
N TYR A 305 36.54 5.13 27.07
CA TYR A 305 37.41 4.69 25.96
C TYR A 305 38.43 3.63 26.39
N ILE A 306 39.05 2.99 25.40
CA ILE A 306 40.16 2.07 25.56
C ILE A 306 41.23 2.41 24.52
N ASP A 307 42.46 2.68 24.97
CA ASP A 307 43.65 2.96 24.15
C ASP A 307 44.78 1.92 24.35
N GLY A 308 44.42 0.80 25.00
CA GLY A 308 45.32 -0.15 25.65
C GLY A 308 44.99 -0.28 27.14
N THR A 309 44.50 0.79 27.78
CA THR A 309 43.94 0.78 29.15
C THR A 309 42.46 1.15 29.12
N LEU A 310 41.64 0.57 30.02
CA LEU A 310 40.23 0.94 30.16
C LEU A 310 40.10 2.26 30.94
N HIS A 311 39.46 3.26 30.33
CA HIS A 311 39.16 4.55 30.92
C HIS A 311 37.65 4.79 30.99
N ASP A 312 37.08 4.67 32.19
CA ASP A 312 35.69 5.04 32.49
C ASP A 312 35.62 6.53 32.91
N VAL A 313 34.79 7.33 32.23
CA VAL A 313 34.59 8.76 32.53
C VAL A 313 33.18 9.07 33.05
N SER A 314 32.38 8.05 33.34
CA SER A 314 30.94 8.17 33.63
C SER A 314 30.65 9.02 34.87
N ALA A 315 31.53 8.92 35.88
CA ALA A 315 31.47 9.68 37.12
C ALA A 315 32.10 11.08 37.02
N ASN A 316 32.73 11.44 35.89
CA ASN A 316 33.37 12.74 35.74
C ASN A 316 32.31 13.83 35.67
N ASN A 317 32.55 14.91 36.41
CA ASN A 317 31.87 16.16 36.18
C ASN A 317 32.68 16.99 35.17
N THR A 318 32.01 17.51 34.14
CA THR A 318 32.61 18.29 33.06
C THR A 318 32.16 19.75 33.16
N ASP A 319 32.68 20.65 32.32
CA ASP A 319 32.41 22.11 32.38
C ASP A 319 30.92 22.51 32.43
N GLY A 320 30.00 21.63 32.05
CA GLY A 320 28.55 21.80 32.19
C GLY A 320 27.95 21.50 33.57
N GLY A 321 28.73 21.05 34.56
CA GLY A 321 28.27 20.73 35.92
C GLY A 321 27.52 19.39 36.06
N LYS A 322 27.51 18.57 35.01
CA LYS A 322 26.75 17.33 34.85
C LYS A 322 27.65 16.10 34.82
N LEU A 323 27.14 14.99 35.37
CA LEU A 323 27.74 13.66 35.21
C LEU A 323 27.68 13.21 33.75
N VAL A 324 28.74 12.61 33.23
CA VAL A 324 28.73 12.05 31.86
C VAL A 324 27.70 10.91 31.75
N GLY A 325 27.77 9.93 32.65
CA GLY A 325 26.89 8.74 32.69
C GLY A 325 26.75 8.07 31.32
N ARG A 326 25.51 7.76 30.89
CA ARG A 326 25.22 7.57 29.46
C ARG A 326 25.15 8.94 28.78
N THR A 327 26.03 9.17 27.80
CA THR A 327 26.05 10.43 27.06
C THR A 327 25.07 10.46 25.88
N THR A 328 24.70 11.66 25.46
CA THR A 328 23.97 11.92 24.20
C THR A 328 24.84 11.69 22.97
N ASN A 329 26.10 12.12 23.05
CA ASN A 329 27.12 11.98 22.02
C ASN A 329 28.48 11.75 22.69
N ILE A 330 29.31 10.81 22.20
CA ILE A 330 30.65 10.60 22.78
C ILE A 330 31.59 11.71 22.32
N LEU A 331 31.85 11.77 21.01
CA LEU A 331 32.73 12.78 20.42
C LEU A 331 31.93 13.97 19.88
N TYR A 332 32.54 15.14 19.98
CA TYR A 332 32.14 16.36 19.30
C TYR A 332 33.36 16.87 18.53
N ARG A 333 33.29 16.95 17.20
CA ARG A 333 34.45 17.16 16.32
C ARG A 333 34.15 18.14 15.18
N ARG A 334 35.06 19.09 14.94
CA ARG A 334 34.87 20.21 14.01
C ARG A 334 36.07 20.34 13.06
N GLY A 335 35.78 20.42 11.76
CA GLY A 335 36.74 20.76 10.71
C GLY A 335 37.31 22.19 10.81
N ASN A 336 38.23 22.54 9.91
CA ASN A 336 38.82 23.88 9.89
C ASN A 336 37.98 24.85 9.06
N ASP A 337 37.92 26.12 9.47
CA ASP A 337 37.10 27.15 8.82
C ASP A 337 37.56 27.50 7.38
N ASN A 338 38.80 27.13 7.02
CA ASN A 338 39.33 27.23 5.67
C ASN A 338 38.90 26.07 4.74
N GLY A 339 38.00 25.18 5.18
CA GLY A 339 37.56 24.01 4.42
C GLY A 339 38.40 22.74 4.64
N THR A 340 39.55 22.81 5.32
CA THR A 340 40.42 21.64 5.54
C THR A 340 39.76 20.67 6.52
N ALA A 341 39.60 19.41 6.12
CA ALA A 341 38.94 18.40 6.94
C ALA A 341 39.76 18.02 8.19
N LEU A 342 39.08 17.89 9.34
CA LEU A 342 39.65 17.22 10.52
C LEU A 342 39.61 15.70 10.26
N THR A 343 40.64 14.94 10.62
CA THR A 343 40.65 13.48 10.41
C THR A 343 40.47 12.72 11.73
N LEU A 344 39.57 11.73 11.70
CA LEU A 344 39.35 10.69 12.70
C LEU A 344 39.72 9.35 12.05
N GLU A 345 40.46 8.48 12.74
CA GLU A 345 41.15 7.34 12.11
C GLU A 345 41.26 6.15 13.07
N SER A 346 41.10 4.91 12.61
CA SER A 346 41.30 3.71 13.46
C SER A 346 40.49 3.76 14.76
N LEU A 347 39.18 4.02 14.65
CA LEU A 347 38.27 4.06 15.80
C LEU A 347 37.42 2.80 15.86
N THR A 348 37.12 2.31 17.07
CA THR A 348 36.10 1.28 17.31
C THR A 348 35.01 1.87 18.21
N LEU A 349 33.71 1.63 17.96
CA LEU A 349 32.63 2.22 18.75
C LEU A 349 31.57 1.19 19.17
N HIS A 350 31.24 1.13 20.46
CA HIS A 350 30.15 0.28 20.99
C HIS A 350 29.06 1.14 21.64
N LEU A 351 27.89 1.20 21.02
CA LEU A 351 26.89 2.24 21.29
C LEU A 351 25.51 1.65 21.56
N ARG A 352 24.87 2.09 22.65
CA ARG A 352 23.49 1.73 23.01
C ARG A 352 22.75 2.92 23.62
N GLY A 353 21.48 3.09 23.30
CA GLY A 353 20.59 3.98 24.02
C GLY A 353 19.99 3.34 25.28
N PHE A 354 18.98 3.99 25.84
CA PHE A 354 18.21 3.49 26.99
C PHE A 354 16.76 3.16 26.60
N TYR A 355 16.28 1.99 27.02
CA TYR A 355 14.91 1.53 26.83
C TYR A 355 14.10 1.73 28.12
N ASP A 356 13.10 2.60 28.06
CA ASP A 356 12.30 3.03 29.22
C ASP A 356 10.81 2.63 29.11
N GLY A 357 10.50 1.61 28.30
CA GLY A 357 9.12 1.18 28.05
C GLY A 357 8.31 2.17 27.20
N THR A 358 8.97 3.01 26.40
CA THR A 358 8.31 3.83 25.37
C THR A 358 8.51 3.30 23.96
N ASP A 359 7.56 3.58 23.08
CA ASP A 359 7.72 3.43 21.64
C ASP A 359 8.73 4.45 21.04
N SER A 360 8.90 4.40 19.70
CA SER A 360 9.75 5.32 18.93
C SER A 360 9.33 6.78 19.03
N ALA A 361 8.04 7.02 19.27
CA ALA A 361 7.39 8.32 19.43
C ALA A 361 7.53 8.90 20.85
N GLY A 362 8.06 8.11 21.80
CA GLY A 362 8.22 8.47 23.21
C GLY A 362 6.96 8.29 24.06
N ASN A 363 5.95 7.54 23.58
CA ASN A 363 4.75 7.20 24.35
C ASN A 363 4.97 5.90 25.12
N SER A 364 4.45 5.78 26.35
CA SER A 364 4.48 4.53 27.09
C SER A 364 3.71 3.42 26.33
N SER A 365 4.32 2.25 26.19
CA SER A 365 3.73 1.10 25.51
C SER A 365 4.02 -0.20 26.24
N THR A 366 3.02 -1.08 26.32
CA THR A 366 3.15 -2.42 26.89
C THR A 366 3.94 -3.40 26.02
N THR A 367 4.23 -3.03 24.77
CA THR A 367 5.05 -3.83 23.82
C THR A 367 6.45 -3.26 23.63
N ALA A 368 6.74 -2.08 24.19
CA ALA A 368 8.06 -1.49 24.11
C ALA A 368 9.03 -2.15 25.09
N SER A 369 10.25 -2.41 24.63
CA SER A 369 11.35 -2.90 25.46
C SER A 369 11.62 -1.95 26.63
N SER A 370 12.03 -2.52 27.77
CA SER A 370 12.45 -1.78 28.95
C SER A 370 13.71 -2.41 29.56
N ASP A 371 14.63 -1.55 29.96
CA ASP A 371 15.85 -1.90 30.66
C ASP A 371 15.61 -2.04 32.17
N THR A 372 16.36 -2.92 32.82
CA THR A 372 16.32 -3.12 34.28
C THR A 372 17.33 -2.28 35.05
N TRP A 373 18.22 -1.57 34.34
CA TRP A 373 19.20 -0.65 34.91
C TRP A 373 18.69 0.79 34.92
N SER A 374 19.24 1.63 35.80
CA SER A 374 18.82 3.03 35.94
C SER A 374 19.64 3.95 35.02
N ASP A 375 18.96 4.67 34.13
CA ASP A 375 19.59 5.68 33.27
C ASP A 375 20.02 6.92 34.05
N THR A 376 21.27 7.34 33.87
CA THR A 376 21.88 8.50 34.54
C THR A 376 22.88 9.19 33.61
N GLY A 377 23.14 10.48 33.88
CA GLY A 377 24.04 11.32 33.07
C GLY A 377 23.33 12.12 31.98
N ARG A 378 24.12 12.65 31.03
CA ARG A 378 23.67 13.66 30.05
C ARG A 378 22.47 13.22 29.20
N GLY A 379 22.39 11.93 28.87
CA GLY A 379 21.26 11.33 28.16
C GLY A 379 19.96 11.42 28.95
N ALA A 380 19.96 10.94 30.19
CA ALA A 380 18.81 11.03 31.12
C ALA A 380 18.39 12.48 31.39
N GLU A 381 19.36 13.40 31.50
CA GLU A 381 19.11 14.83 31.68
C GLU A 381 18.65 15.57 30.41
N GLY A 382 18.62 14.91 29.25
CA GLY A 382 18.13 15.48 27.99
C GLY A 382 19.10 16.39 27.23
N GLY A 383 20.42 16.34 27.52
CA GLY A 383 21.45 17.12 26.84
C GLY A 383 21.29 18.64 26.99
N ALA A 384 21.58 19.38 25.92
CA ALA A 384 21.59 20.85 25.94
C ALA A 384 20.20 21.52 25.95
N ASP A 385 19.13 20.76 25.73
CA ASP A 385 17.75 21.24 25.85
C ASP A 385 16.92 20.27 26.67
N ALA A 386 17.35 20.12 27.92
CA ALA A 386 16.73 19.25 28.93
C ALA A 386 15.21 19.34 28.98
N LYS A 387 14.62 20.52 28.74
CA LYS A 387 13.19 20.78 28.87
C LYS A 387 12.38 20.66 27.57
N ASN A 388 13.01 20.78 26.41
CA ASN A 388 12.36 20.76 25.09
C ASN A 388 11.20 21.77 24.88
N GLY A 389 11.12 22.83 25.71
CA GLY A 389 9.98 23.76 25.76
C GLY A 389 8.85 23.37 26.72
N THR A 390 9.00 22.30 27.50
CA THR A 390 8.06 21.87 28.55
C THR A 390 8.54 22.28 29.96
N SER A 391 7.72 22.05 30.99
CA SER A 391 8.12 22.33 32.39
C SER A 391 9.12 21.31 32.95
N SER A 392 9.08 20.07 32.45
CA SER A 392 9.78 18.90 32.97
C SER A 392 11.01 18.53 32.13
N VAL A 393 11.87 17.64 32.65
CA VAL A 393 12.97 17.08 31.86
C VAL A 393 12.43 16.06 30.85
N VAL A 394 12.84 16.19 29.60
CA VAL A 394 12.57 15.27 28.49
C VAL A 394 13.90 14.57 28.16
N PRO A 395 14.08 13.28 28.53
CA PRO A 395 15.35 12.59 28.33
C PRO A 395 15.67 12.39 26.84
N THR A 396 16.96 12.37 26.53
CA THR A 396 17.49 11.98 25.21
C THR A 396 17.83 10.49 25.29
N ARG A 397 16.86 9.66 24.89
CA ARG A 397 16.93 8.18 24.99
C ARG A 397 18.02 7.57 24.11
N GLY A 398 18.36 8.25 23.01
CA GLY A 398 19.37 7.80 22.07
C GLY A 398 20.78 8.24 22.48
N THR A 399 21.77 7.55 21.92
CA THR A 399 23.21 7.83 22.09
C THR A 399 23.90 7.76 20.74
N ILE A 400 24.70 8.78 20.41
CA ILE A 400 25.46 8.85 19.15
C ILE A 400 26.96 8.71 19.42
N GLY A 401 27.70 8.06 18.52
CA GLY A 401 29.16 7.98 18.60
C GLY A 401 29.83 9.34 18.37
N ILE A 402 29.62 9.92 17.19
CA ILE A 402 30.33 11.11 16.73
C ILE A 402 29.36 12.20 16.26
N HIS A 403 29.46 13.41 16.82
CA HIS A 403 28.80 14.62 16.29
C HIS A 403 29.81 15.46 15.52
N THR A 404 29.59 15.65 14.22
CA THR A 404 30.53 16.34 13.31
C THR A 404 30.04 17.69 12.80
N LEU A 405 30.98 18.63 12.70
CA LEU A 405 30.80 19.98 12.18
C LEU A 405 31.81 20.26 11.07
N LEU A 406 31.41 21.03 10.06
CA LEU A 406 32.27 21.39 8.92
C LEU A 406 32.84 20.12 8.25
N ASN A 407 34.00 20.20 7.63
CA ASN A 407 34.59 19.06 6.93
C ASN A 407 35.28 18.10 7.90
N VAL A 408 34.95 16.80 7.83
CA VAL A 408 35.56 15.74 8.64
C VAL A 408 35.82 14.49 7.80
N ASN A 409 37.01 13.93 7.88
CA ASN A 409 37.33 12.61 7.35
C ASN A 409 37.20 11.58 8.46
N VAL A 410 36.58 10.43 8.18
CA VAL A 410 36.50 9.28 9.08
C VAL A 410 37.08 8.08 8.34
N LYS A 411 38.15 7.50 8.91
CA LYS A 411 38.93 6.42 8.29
C LYS A 411 39.00 5.19 9.17
N ASP A 412 39.07 4.01 8.56
CA ASP A 412 39.40 2.73 9.20
C ASP A 412 38.61 2.51 10.50
N THR A 413 37.31 2.85 10.46
CA THR A 413 36.47 2.95 11.66
C THR A 413 35.42 1.86 11.69
N HIS A 414 35.33 1.14 12.81
CA HIS A 414 34.28 0.15 13.08
C HIS A 414 33.29 0.66 14.13
N ALA A 415 32.00 0.38 13.97
CA ALA A 415 31.01 0.65 15.01
C ALA A 415 29.98 -0.46 15.11
N THR A 416 29.53 -0.75 16.33
CA THR A 416 28.41 -1.64 16.60
C THR A 416 27.31 -0.91 17.37
N LEU A 417 26.10 -0.94 16.80
CA LEU A 417 24.91 -0.30 17.35
C LEU A 417 23.99 -1.37 17.96
N TYR A 418 23.65 -1.24 19.24
CA TYR A 418 22.93 -2.26 20.02
C TYR A 418 21.50 -1.88 20.40
N GLY A 419 20.89 -0.93 19.68
CA GLY A 419 19.54 -0.44 19.94
C GLY A 419 19.52 1.00 20.42
N ARG A 420 18.60 1.82 19.88
CA ARG A 420 18.50 3.28 20.13
C ARG A 420 19.83 4.03 19.94
N ALA A 421 20.73 3.54 19.10
CA ALA A 421 22.05 4.11 18.89
C ALA A 421 22.23 4.67 17.47
N GLY A 422 23.17 5.59 17.33
CA GLY A 422 23.60 6.10 16.03
C GLY A 422 25.11 6.22 15.94
N PHE A 423 25.69 5.95 14.77
CA PHE A 423 27.14 6.05 14.60
C PHE A 423 27.57 7.52 14.53
N LEU A 424 26.96 8.30 13.64
CA LEU A 424 27.36 9.68 13.37
C LEU A 424 26.17 10.60 13.08
N THR A 425 26.25 11.85 13.55
CA THR A 425 25.39 12.95 13.12
C THR A 425 26.24 14.07 12.53
N SER A 426 25.73 14.72 11.47
CA SER A 426 26.39 15.87 10.82
C SER A 426 25.41 17.03 10.70
N GLU A 427 25.78 18.18 11.26
CA GLU A 427 24.94 19.37 11.33
C GLU A 427 24.49 19.84 9.95
N THR A 428 23.18 20.10 9.78
CA THR A 428 22.66 20.56 8.49
C THR A 428 22.79 22.06 8.24
N TRP A 429 22.95 22.87 9.27
CA TRP A 429 23.06 24.32 9.16
C TRP A 429 24.50 24.76 8.81
N ARG A 430 25.53 24.10 9.35
CA ARG A 430 26.94 24.39 9.03
C ARG A 430 27.47 23.67 7.78
N SER A 431 26.62 22.97 7.03
CA SER A 431 26.92 22.38 5.70
C SER A 431 28.26 21.63 5.62
N GLY A 432 28.55 20.82 6.64
CA GLY A 432 29.78 20.04 6.72
C GLY A 432 29.79 18.86 5.75
N THR A 433 30.94 18.56 5.16
CA THR A 433 31.13 17.34 4.35
C THR A 433 31.90 16.30 5.16
N VAL A 434 31.23 15.20 5.50
CA VAL A 434 31.84 14.05 6.16
C VAL A 434 32.20 13.00 5.10
N THR A 435 33.48 12.67 5.01
CA THR A 435 34.01 11.72 4.03
C THR A 435 34.50 10.45 4.72
N MET A 436 33.92 9.31 4.34
CA MET A 436 34.19 7.98 4.88
C MET A 436 35.23 7.24 4.04
N SER A 437 36.13 6.50 4.68
CA SER A 437 37.06 5.59 4.03
C SER A 437 37.20 4.34 4.89
N ASP A 438 36.84 3.19 4.33
CA ASP A 438 36.93 1.89 5.01
C ASP A 438 36.23 1.83 6.37
N THR A 439 35.09 2.54 6.47
CA THR A 439 34.19 2.49 7.63
C THR A 439 33.29 1.26 7.56
N ASN A 440 33.07 0.56 8.68
CA ASN A 440 32.24 -0.65 8.77
C ASN A 440 31.29 -0.55 9.98
N ILE A 441 29.99 -0.76 9.78
CA ILE A 441 28.96 -0.57 10.81
C ILE A 441 28.07 -1.81 10.91
N ASP A 442 27.98 -2.42 12.10
CA ASP A 442 27.06 -3.52 12.39
C ASP A 442 25.90 -3.04 13.26
N VAL A 443 24.66 -3.33 12.86
CA VAL A 443 23.45 -2.80 13.49
C VAL A 443 22.55 -3.94 13.96
N TYR A 444 22.38 -4.02 15.27
CA TYR A 444 21.59 -5.02 15.97
C TYR A 444 20.40 -4.39 16.68
N ASN A 445 19.41 -5.23 17.01
CA ASN A 445 18.19 -4.85 17.72
C ASN A 445 17.33 -3.84 16.92
N ASP A 446 16.78 -2.79 17.55
CA ASP A 446 15.83 -1.88 16.91
C ASP A 446 16.11 -0.39 17.18
N GLN A 447 15.39 0.49 16.49
CA GLN A 447 15.41 1.94 16.72
C GLN A 447 16.79 2.61 16.54
N ASN A 448 17.73 1.99 15.82
CA ASN A 448 19.03 2.59 15.48
C ASN A 448 18.93 3.49 14.24
N SER A 449 19.83 4.45 14.14
CA SER A 449 20.03 5.30 12.95
C SER A 449 21.51 5.52 12.72
N VAL A 450 22.12 4.82 11.75
CA VAL A 450 23.58 4.88 11.50
C VAL A 450 24.04 6.32 11.31
N TYR A 451 23.34 7.04 10.42
CA TYR A 451 23.45 8.46 10.21
C TYR A 451 22.16 9.16 10.58
N TYR A 452 22.21 10.00 11.62
CA TYR A 452 21.11 10.90 11.94
C TYR A 452 21.39 12.29 11.36
N ILE A 453 20.58 12.70 10.38
CA ILE A 453 20.61 14.04 9.80
C ILE A 453 19.64 14.90 10.62
N MET A 454 20.20 15.57 11.62
CA MET A 454 19.44 16.32 12.61
C MET A 454 19.02 17.71 12.08
N PRO A 455 17.77 18.16 12.34
CA PRO A 455 17.31 19.50 11.99
C PRO A 455 17.74 20.59 13.00
N SER A 456 17.67 21.84 12.55
CA SER A 456 17.64 23.03 13.41
C SER A 456 16.34 23.82 13.22
N ALA A 457 16.19 24.89 13.98
CA ALA A 457 15.33 26.01 13.63
C ALA A 457 15.67 26.55 12.21
N TYR A 458 14.69 27.12 11.52
CA TYR A 458 14.86 27.70 10.18
C TYR A 458 15.81 28.90 10.19
N GLY A 459 15.70 29.77 11.19
CA GLY A 459 16.57 30.94 11.32
C GLY A 459 18.04 30.57 11.50
N THR A 460 18.33 29.46 12.17
CA THR A 460 19.71 28.93 12.27
C THR A 460 20.27 28.54 10.91
N LEU A 461 19.49 27.80 10.10
CA LEU A 461 19.87 27.45 8.74
C LEU A 461 20.14 28.70 7.89
N ALA A 462 19.18 29.63 7.86
CA ALA A 462 19.30 30.87 7.11
C ALA A 462 20.50 31.73 7.56
N ARG A 463 20.78 31.81 8.87
CA ARG A 463 21.94 32.52 9.43
C ARG A 463 23.26 31.95 8.92
N TYR A 464 23.40 30.63 8.84
CA TYR A 464 24.62 29.99 8.33
C TYR A 464 24.74 29.99 6.81
N LEU A 465 23.62 30.11 6.08
CA LEU A 465 23.63 30.22 4.60
C LEU A 465 23.75 31.66 4.08
N SER A 466 23.55 32.67 4.94
CA SER A 466 23.72 34.09 4.62
C SER A 466 25.21 34.49 4.51
N PRO A 467 25.54 35.63 3.87
CA PRO A 467 26.92 36.13 3.81
C PRO A 467 27.50 36.48 5.19
N GLY A 468 28.75 36.09 5.43
CA GLY A 468 29.58 36.66 6.49
C GLY A 468 30.10 35.65 7.52
N GLY A 469 31.41 35.73 7.76
CA GLY A 469 32.11 34.99 8.81
C GLY A 469 32.65 33.64 8.33
N ALA A 470 33.01 32.78 9.28
CA ALA A 470 33.72 31.52 9.04
C ALA A 470 32.95 30.45 8.22
N ASN A 471 31.71 30.74 7.81
CA ASN A 471 30.80 29.77 7.20
C ASN A 471 30.64 29.95 5.69
N ASP A 472 31.21 31.00 5.09
CA ASP A 472 31.09 31.30 3.64
C ASP A 472 31.60 30.15 2.72
N ASN A 473 32.49 29.30 3.24
CA ASN A 473 33.00 28.11 2.56
C ASN A 473 32.06 26.88 2.62
N PHE A 474 30.98 26.94 3.40
CA PHE A 474 30.15 25.78 3.74
C PHE A 474 28.67 26.05 3.48
N TYR A 475 28.19 25.61 2.31
CA TYR A 475 26.80 25.82 1.85
C TYR A 475 26.15 24.61 1.18
N ILE A 476 26.93 23.55 0.93
CA ILE A 476 26.47 22.21 0.54
C ILE A 476 27.17 21.25 1.50
N GLY A 477 26.41 20.48 2.28
CA GLY A 477 26.93 19.45 3.17
C GLY A 477 26.94 18.07 2.52
N GLY A 478 27.54 17.09 3.20
CA GLY A 478 27.64 15.73 2.67
C GLY A 478 27.84 14.65 3.72
N LEU A 479 27.30 13.48 3.44
CA LEU A 479 27.68 12.19 4.03
C LEU A 479 28.11 11.30 2.87
N LYS A 480 29.42 11.21 2.63
CA LYS A 480 30.01 10.69 1.39
C LYS A 480 31.07 9.62 1.66
N GLY A 481 31.37 8.79 0.65
CA GLY A 481 32.52 7.86 0.68
C GLY A 481 32.14 6.42 0.96
N LYS A 482 33.10 5.62 1.44
CA LYS A 482 32.95 4.17 1.60
C LYS A 482 32.56 3.80 3.03
N THR A 483 31.30 3.43 3.23
CA THR A 483 30.81 2.80 4.47
C THR A 483 30.14 1.47 4.15
N ASN A 484 30.63 0.38 4.73
CA ASN A 484 29.90 -0.88 4.76
C ASN A 484 28.94 -0.87 5.96
N VAL A 485 27.68 -1.24 5.76
CA VAL A 485 26.64 -1.28 6.78
C VAL A 485 25.92 -2.62 6.73
N ASN A 486 25.92 -3.35 7.85
CA ASN A 486 25.23 -4.62 8.00
C ASN A 486 24.03 -4.44 8.96
N LEU A 487 22.81 -4.54 8.46
CA LEU A 487 21.58 -4.45 9.27
C LEU A 487 21.11 -5.86 9.64
N HIS A 488 21.40 -6.28 10.86
CA HIS A 488 20.99 -7.57 11.42
C HIS A 488 19.70 -7.48 12.25
N GLY A 489 19.43 -6.30 12.83
CA GLY A 489 18.22 -6.01 13.59
C GLY A 489 17.01 -5.66 12.72
N SER A 490 15.91 -5.21 13.33
CA SER A 490 14.68 -4.80 12.63
C SER A 490 14.24 -3.37 12.91
N GLY A 491 13.62 -2.70 11.94
CA GLY A 491 13.07 -1.35 12.12
C GLY A 491 14.12 -0.25 12.33
N ASN A 492 15.34 -0.46 11.83
CA ASN A 492 16.46 0.48 11.88
C ASN A 492 16.55 1.34 10.62
N SER A 493 17.31 2.42 10.68
CA SER A 493 17.62 3.26 9.50
C SER A 493 19.12 3.39 9.25
N VAL A 494 19.55 3.42 7.98
CA VAL A 494 20.94 3.82 7.67
C VAL A 494 21.05 5.34 7.66
N TYR A 495 20.18 6.02 6.91
CA TYR A 495 20.07 7.47 6.90
C TYR A 495 18.69 7.89 7.40
N LEU A 496 18.62 8.60 8.52
CA LEU A 496 17.39 9.21 9.03
C LEU A 496 17.48 10.73 8.86
N SER A 497 16.65 11.30 7.99
CA SER A 497 16.50 12.75 7.79
C SER A 497 15.17 13.21 8.37
N ALA A 498 15.19 14.24 9.21
CA ALA A 498 14.00 14.74 9.89
C ALA A 498 13.98 16.28 9.96
N GLY A 499 12.79 16.88 9.89
CA GLY A 499 12.62 18.34 9.92
C GLY A 499 13.25 19.05 8.71
N ILE A 500 13.49 20.37 8.83
CA ILE A 500 14.11 21.15 7.75
C ILE A 500 15.60 20.82 7.59
N SER A 501 16.03 20.59 6.34
CA SER A 501 17.44 20.38 5.95
C SER A 501 17.98 21.49 5.04
N GLY A 502 19.24 21.85 5.25
CA GLY A 502 20.09 22.51 4.26
C GLY A 502 20.48 21.56 3.11
N ALA A 503 21.03 22.11 2.02
CA ALA A 503 21.47 21.35 0.86
C ALA A 503 22.51 20.28 1.25
N ARG A 504 22.23 19.00 0.94
CA ARG A 504 23.12 17.89 1.32
C ARG A 504 23.18 16.77 0.28
N HIS A 505 24.38 16.25 0.05
CA HIS A 505 24.64 15.01 -0.67
C HIS A 505 24.72 13.80 0.26
N ILE A 506 24.00 12.74 -0.06
CA ILE A 506 24.07 11.43 0.59
C ILE A 506 24.59 10.44 -0.45
N GLU A 507 25.84 10.01 -0.31
CA GLU A 507 26.54 9.16 -1.27
C GLU A 507 27.26 8.02 -0.54
N ASN A 508 27.01 6.76 -0.90
CA ASN A 508 27.76 5.62 -0.35
C ASN A 508 28.34 4.73 -1.45
N THR A 509 29.67 4.56 -1.42
CA THR A 509 30.42 3.64 -2.30
C THR A 509 30.80 2.32 -1.64
N GLY A 510 30.40 2.12 -0.37
CA GLY A 510 30.44 0.83 0.30
C GLY A 510 29.16 0.00 0.08
N LYS A 511 29.04 -1.10 0.82
CA LYS A 511 27.85 -1.96 0.78
C LYS A 511 26.86 -1.60 1.87
N ILE A 512 25.57 -1.65 1.57
CA ILE A 512 24.50 -1.64 2.56
C ILE A 512 23.76 -2.96 2.42
N ASP A 513 24.02 -3.88 3.34
CA ASP A 513 23.45 -5.21 3.36
C ASP A 513 22.41 -5.30 4.50
N SER A 514 21.17 -5.67 4.19
CA SER A 514 20.07 -5.76 5.16
C SER A 514 19.53 -7.18 5.27
N ASP A 515 19.94 -7.90 6.31
CA ASP A 515 19.51 -9.28 6.62
C ASP A 515 18.27 -9.34 7.53
N GLY A 516 18.11 -8.37 8.44
CA GLY A 516 16.93 -8.26 9.29
C GLY A 516 15.78 -7.51 8.62
N ALA A 517 14.56 -7.59 9.19
CA ALA A 517 13.34 -7.13 8.52
C ALA A 517 12.93 -5.68 8.83
N SER A 518 12.08 -5.13 7.96
CA SER A 518 11.44 -3.82 8.12
C SER A 518 12.42 -2.65 8.35
N ASN A 519 13.70 -2.80 7.97
CA ASN A 519 14.70 -1.74 8.01
C ASN A 519 14.56 -0.81 6.80
N ILE A 520 15.11 0.40 6.92
CA ILE A 520 15.01 1.44 5.90
C ILE A 520 16.41 1.96 5.55
N VAL A 521 16.79 1.99 4.27
CA VAL A 521 18.10 2.54 3.89
C VAL A 521 18.11 4.07 4.01
N TYR A 522 17.13 4.75 3.44
CA TYR A 522 16.90 6.19 3.65
C TYR A 522 15.48 6.44 4.15
N SER A 523 15.36 7.02 5.34
CA SER A 523 14.10 7.42 5.99
C SER A 523 14.00 8.94 6.00
N GLY A 524 13.18 9.50 5.11
CA GLY A 524 12.90 10.91 4.98
C GLY A 524 11.59 11.30 5.67
N ILE A 525 11.68 11.94 6.84
CA ILE A 525 10.56 12.57 7.57
C ILE A 525 10.87 14.05 7.80
N GLY A 526 11.35 14.72 6.74
CA GLY A 526 11.82 16.10 6.79
C GLY A 526 11.68 16.81 5.46
N TYR A 527 11.42 18.11 5.50
CA TYR A 527 11.41 18.99 4.34
C TYR A 527 12.84 19.28 3.88
N VAL A 528 13.16 18.92 2.64
CA VAL A 528 14.44 19.17 1.98
C VAL A 528 14.21 20.03 0.73
N PRO A 529 14.39 21.36 0.81
CA PRO A 529 14.22 22.28 -0.31
C PRO A 529 15.32 22.16 -1.37
N ASP A 530 15.03 22.59 -2.60
CA ASP A 530 16.04 23.00 -3.56
C ASP A 530 16.46 24.45 -3.28
N TRP A 531 17.46 24.59 -2.42
CA TRP A 531 18.03 25.89 -2.07
C TRP A 531 18.61 26.64 -3.29
N SER A 532 18.84 25.96 -4.42
CA SER A 532 19.32 26.60 -5.67
C SER A 532 18.31 27.56 -6.31
N LYS A 533 17.01 27.42 -6.00
CA LYS A 533 15.95 28.33 -6.48
C LYS A 533 15.77 29.58 -5.59
N THR A 534 16.28 29.52 -4.36
CA THR A 534 16.08 30.56 -3.33
C THR A 534 17.10 31.71 -3.43
N TRP A 535 16.85 32.83 -2.72
CA TRP A 535 17.86 33.89 -2.57
C TRP A 535 19.20 33.37 -2.02
N TYR A 536 19.18 32.32 -1.20
CA TYR A 536 20.39 31.75 -0.60
C TYR A 536 21.34 31.16 -1.65
N GLN A 537 20.92 30.83 -2.88
CA GLN A 537 21.82 30.37 -3.94
C GLN A 537 22.87 31.42 -4.35
N ASN A 538 22.46 32.68 -4.43
CA ASN A 538 23.33 33.78 -4.90
C ASN A 538 23.58 34.86 -3.84
N ARG A 539 22.87 34.82 -2.71
CA ARG A 539 23.04 35.69 -1.54
C ARG A 539 23.16 37.18 -1.86
N GLY A 540 22.26 37.68 -2.71
CA GLY A 540 22.29 39.07 -3.18
C GLY A 540 23.49 39.44 -4.06
N GLY A 541 24.10 38.46 -4.73
CA GLY A 541 25.30 38.65 -5.57
C GLY A 541 26.62 38.45 -4.85
N SER A 542 26.61 37.96 -3.60
CA SER A 542 27.83 37.64 -2.84
C SER A 542 28.41 36.28 -3.28
N PRO A 543 29.58 36.24 -3.96
CA PRO A 543 30.14 34.99 -4.47
C PRO A 543 30.43 33.98 -3.37
N ARG A 544 30.55 32.71 -3.75
CA ARG A 544 30.99 31.62 -2.89
C ARG A 544 32.30 31.04 -3.37
N THR A 545 33.11 30.57 -2.43
CA THR A 545 34.22 29.68 -2.73
C THR A 545 33.66 28.40 -3.38
N PRO A 546 34.13 28.01 -4.58
CA PRO A 546 33.69 26.76 -5.17
C PRO A 546 34.04 25.57 -4.29
N ARG A 547 33.20 24.54 -4.28
CA ARG A 547 33.44 23.32 -3.51
C ARG A 547 33.93 22.16 -4.39
N PRO A 548 35.22 21.77 -4.31
CA PRO A 548 35.76 20.68 -5.12
C PRO A 548 35.09 19.32 -4.84
N GLU A 549 34.55 19.12 -3.62
CA GLU A 549 33.85 17.89 -3.21
C GLU A 549 32.53 17.66 -3.98
N TYR A 550 32.07 18.71 -4.69
CA TYR A 550 30.85 18.76 -5.52
C TYR A 550 31.18 19.22 -6.96
N GLY A 551 32.40 18.96 -7.43
CA GLY A 551 32.81 19.24 -8.81
C GLY A 551 32.83 20.73 -9.19
N ASN A 552 32.91 21.64 -8.20
CA ASN A 552 32.89 23.09 -8.38
C ASN A 552 31.61 23.66 -9.06
N LYS A 553 30.50 22.90 -9.10
CA LYS A 553 29.24 23.35 -9.72
C LYS A 553 28.56 24.49 -8.94
N ASN A 554 28.67 24.46 -7.62
CA ASN A 554 28.15 25.47 -6.67
C ASN A 554 26.63 25.63 -6.67
N ILE A 555 25.89 24.59 -7.11
CA ILE A 555 24.42 24.54 -7.14
C ILE A 555 23.94 23.91 -5.83
N MET A 556 23.14 24.63 -5.04
CA MET A 556 22.68 24.21 -3.71
C MET A 556 21.50 23.21 -3.76
N ARG A 557 21.65 22.12 -4.51
CA ARG A 557 20.66 21.04 -4.56
C ARG A 557 21.06 19.88 -3.66
N SER A 558 20.07 19.22 -3.06
CA SER A 558 20.30 17.98 -2.30
C SER A 558 20.34 16.76 -3.22
N VAL A 559 21.03 15.71 -2.81
CA VAL A 559 21.24 14.49 -3.62
C VAL A 559 21.12 13.25 -2.74
N ILE A 560 20.35 12.25 -3.18
CA ILE A 560 20.40 10.88 -2.68
C ILE A 560 20.99 10.03 -3.80
N LYS A 561 22.17 9.45 -3.57
CA LYS A 561 22.88 8.63 -4.56
C LYS A 561 23.44 7.36 -3.91
N LEU A 562 22.66 6.29 -3.96
CA LEU A 562 22.92 5.05 -3.20
C LEU A 562 22.86 3.82 -4.11
N GLY A 563 23.78 2.87 -3.87
CA GLY A 563 23.94 1.66 -4.69
C GLY A 563 24.67 1.88 -6.02
N THR A 564 25.26 3.07 -6.22
CA THR A 564 25.91 3.50 -7.47
C THR A 564 27.43 3.57 -7.31
N GLY A 565 28.16 3.75 -8.41
CA GLY A 565 29.59 4.13 -8.37
C GLY A 565 30.51 3.09 -7.71
N GLY A 566 30.10 1.82 -7.69
CA GLY A 566 30.79 0.72 -7.01
C GLY A 566 30.21 0.35 -5.63
N GLY A 567 29.37 1.21 -5.06
CA GLY A 567 28.55 0.88 -3.89
C GLY A 567 27.43 -0.11 -4.23
N GLN A 568 26.82 -0.70 -3.20
CA GLN A 568 25.73 -1.67 -3.35
C GLN A 568 24.68 -1.46 -2.27
N VAL A 569 23.40 -1.66 -2.59
CA VAL A 569 22.30 -1.77 -1.63
C VAL A 569 21.63 -3.11 -1.85
N ASN A 570 21.65 -3.99 -0.85
CA ASN A 570 21.13 -5.35 -0.94
C ASN A 570 20.13 -5.60 0.21
N LEU A 571 18.88 -5.91 -0.13
CA LEU A 571 17.80 -6.16 0.81
C LEU A 571 17.47 -7.67 0.79
N TYR A 572 17.80 -8.35 1.88
CA TYR A 572 17.67 -9.80 2.03
C TYR A 572 16.73 -10.23 3.18
N GLY A 573 16.50 -9.36 4.16
CA GLY A 573 15.38 -9.49 5.09
C GLY A 573 14.07 -8.96 4.50
N ASP A 574 12.96 -9.41 5.06
CA ASP A 574 11.60 -9.07 4.61
C ASP A 574 11.26 -7.62 4.92
N GLU A 575 10.26 -7.08 4.21
CA GLU A 575 9.71 -5.74 4.47
C GLU A 575 10.74 -4.60 4.45
N ASN A 576 11.97 -4.86 4.02
CA ASN A 576 13.02 -3.87 3.95
C ASN A 576 12.72 -2.85 2.85
N VAL A 577 12.95 -1.58 3.15
CA VAL A 577 12.67 -0.46 2.25
C VAL A 577 13.97 0.23 1.85
N GLY A 578 14.15 0.49 0.56
CA GLY A 578 15.23 1.34 0.05
C GLY A 578 15.05 2.79 0.51
N LEU A 579 14.17 3.52 -0.17
CA LEU A 579 13.82 4.89 0.17
C LEU A 579 12.40 4.96 0.75
N PHE A 580 12.25 5.59 1.91
CA PHE A 580 10.96 5.87 2.54
C PHE A 580 10.77 7.38 2.71
N PHE A 581 9.62 7.88 2.26
CA PHE A 581 9.21 9.27 2.46
C PHE A 581 7.87 9.28 3.22
N GLY A 582 7.93 9.62 4.51
CA GLY A 582 6.79 9.48 5.42
C GLY A 582 5.82 10.66 5.39
N SER A 583 4.60 10.40 5.83
CA SER A 583 3.61 11.43 6.20
C SER A 583 4.08 12.20 7.46
N LYS A 584 3.18 12.97 8.08
CA LYS A 584 3.48 13.76 9.28
C LYS A 584 4.01 12.88 10.43
N MET A 585 5.12 13.29 11.04
CA MET A 585 5.69 12.59 12.18
C MET A 585 4.76 12.59 13.40
N GLY A 586 4.22 11.41 13.75
CA GLY A 586 3.45 11.18 14.97
C GLY A 586 4.26 11.38 16.27
N GLY A 587 3.61 11.15 17.41
CA GLY A 587 4.28 11.18 18.72
C GLY A 587 4.57 12.57 19.29
N ASN A 588 5.56 12.63 20.19
CA ASN A 588 5.99 13.87 20.85
C ASN A 588 6.76 14.82 19.92
N ASP A 589 6.90 16.08 20.33
CA ASP A 589 7.69 17.09 19.62
C ASP A 589 9.19 16.76 19.64
N PRO A 590 9.84 16.56 18.48
CA PRO A 590 11.28 16.33 18.42
C PRO A 590 12.04 17.56 18.91
N LYS A 591 13.23 17.33 19.47
CA LYS A 591 14.15 18.41 19.85
C LYS A 591 14.74 19.04 18.59
N SER A 592 14.84 20.37 18.56
CA SER A 592 15.38 21.12 17.43
C SER A 592 16.46 22.10 17.89
N TRP A 593 17.52 22.25 17.10
CA TRP A 593 18.70 23.05 17.47
C TRP A 593 18.48 24.57 17.36
N GLU A 594 19.25 25.26 18.22
CA GLU A 594 19.34 26.67 18.58
C GLU A 594 18.10 27.24 19.28
N LYS A 595 18.23 27.32 20.60
CA LYS A 595 17.20 27.78 21.54
C LYS A 595 16.62 29.15 21.18
N ASN A 596 17.43 30.10 20.69
CA ASN A 596 16.96 31.46 20.42
C ASN A 596 16.05 31.50 19.18
N ASN A 597 16.49 30.95 18.05
CA ASN A 597 15.66 30.84 16.84
C ASN A 597 14.40 30.02 17.12
N ARG A 598 14.53 28.87 17.81
CA ARG A 598 13.39 28.04 18.24
C ARG A 598 12.35 28.79 19.06
N ILE A 599 12.76 29.66 19.98
CA ILE A 599 11.84 30.50 20.78
C ILE A 599 11.15 31.54 19.88
N ALA A 600 11.91 32.20 19.01
CA ALA A 600 11.39 33.19 18.06
C ALA A 600 10.36 32.56 17.08
N GLU A 601 10.58 31.33 16.64
CA GLU A 601 9.69 30.58 15.74
C GLU A 601 8.46 30.06 16.50
N PHE A 602 8.66 29.19 17.51
CA PHE A 602 7.57 28.35 18.05
C PHE A 602 6.95 28.86 19.36
N GLN A 603 7.50 29.90 19.99
CA GLN A 603 6.97 30.46 21.26
C GLN A 603 6.59 31.94 21.17
N THR A 604 7.22 32.70 20.28
CA THR A 604 6.94 34.14 20.07
C THR A 604 6.03 34.39 18.88
N LYS A 605 5.92 33.42 17.96
CA LYS A 605 5.22 33.55 16.67
C LYS A 605 4.33 32.35 16.33
N ASP A 606 4.19 31.41 17.27
CA ASP A 606 3.26 30.28 17.22
C ASP A 606 3.31 29.44 15.93
N TYR A 607 4.51 29.32 15.33
CA TYR A 607 4.75 28.35 14.27
C TYR A 607 4.73 26.92 14.84
N ILE A 608 4.19 25.98 14.06
CA ILE A 608 4.09 24.58 14.45
C ILE A 608 5.42 23.89 14.17
N ARG A 609 6.14 23.49 15.22
CA ARG A 609 7.45 22.83 15.11
C ARG A 609 7.44 21.61 14.17
N LYS A 610 6.38 20.81 14.24
CA LYS A 610 6.19 19.61 13.41
C LYS A 610 5.82 19.90 11.95
N ALA A 611 5.61 21.15 11.55
CA ALA A 611 5.17 21.46 10.19
C ALA A 611 6.11 20.87 9.13
N SER A 612 7.43 20.99 9.32
CA SER A 612 8.49 20.46 8.45
C SER A 612 8.86 18.98 8.67
N PHE A 613 8.20 18.27 9.60
CA PHE A 613 8.48 16.86 9.89
C PHE A 613 7.57 15.94 9.07
N ILE A 614 7.77 16.00 7.75
CA ILE A 614 7.03 15.32 6.70
C ILE A 614 7.99 15.13 5.52
N GLY A 615 7.94 13.99 4.82
CA GLY A 615 8.92 13.56 3.81
C GLY A 615 8.81 14.29 2.46
N ILE A 616 8.93 15.61 2.45
CA ILE A 616 8.95 16.43 1.24
C ILE A 616 10.39 16.62 0.75
N TYR A 617 10.71 16.17 -0.45
CA TYR A 617 12.06 16.21 -1.00
C TYR A 617 12.08 16.84 -2.40
N GLN A 618 12.89 17.90 -2.58
CA GLN A 618 13.05 18.66 -3.82
C GLN A 618 14.48 18.53 -4.41
N GLY A 619 15.23 17.50 -3.98
CA GLY A 619 16.56 17.21 -4.50
C GLY A 619 16.56 16.17 -5.63
N GLU A 620 17.76 15.77 -6.06
CA GLU A 620 17.96 14.71 -7.05
C GLU A 620 18.02 13.33 -6.38
N ILE A 621 17.58 12.29 -7.10
CA ILE A 621 17.58 10.89 -6.63
C ILE A 621 18.15 9.97 -7.71
N GLU A 622 19.20 9.23 -7.35
CA GLU A 622 19.77 8.09 -8.08
C GLU A 622 19.84 6.89 -7.12
N PHE A 623 18.92 5.94 -7.27
CA PHE A 623 18.78 4.83 -6.33
C PHE A 623 18.82 3.47 -7.02
N HIS A 624 19.88 2.70 -6.72
CA HIS A 624 20.10 1.35 -7.23
C HIS A 624 20.04 0.35 -6.07
N ALA A 625 19.33 -0.76 -6.22
CA ALA A 625 19.26 -1.80 -5.19
C ALA A 625 18.97 -3.19 -5.75
N LYS A 626 19.34 -4.22 -4.99
CA LYS A 626 18.94 -5.62 -5.22
C LYS A 626 18.09 -6.12 -4.06
N ILE A 627 16.99 -6.79 -4.36
CA ILE A 627 16.04 -7.35 -3.40
C ILE A 627 15.94 -8.86 -3.67
N GLY A 628 16.17 -9.70 -2.66
CA GLY A 628 16.03 -11.16 -2.82
C GLY A 628 16.87 -11.79 -3.94
N GLU A 629 18.09 -11.29 -4.22
CA GLU A 629 19.12 -12.06 -4.93
C GLU A 629 19.54 -13.29 -4.11
N LYS A 630 19.42 -13.18 -2.78
CA LYS A 630 19.63 -14.22 -1.77
C LYS A 630 18.61 -14.04 -0.64
N THR A 631 18.53 -15.03 0.25
CA THR A 631 17.78 -14.98 1.52
C THR A 631 18.57 -14.35 2.67
N SER A 632 19.88 -14.17 2.52
CA SER A 632 20.76 -13.41 3.43
C SER A 632 22.11 -13.12 2.75
N VAL A 633 22.95 -12.26 3.33
CA VAL A 633 24.34 -12.01 2.89
C VAL A 633 25.11 -13.33 2.72
N SER A 634 24.97 -14.22 3.71
CA SER A 634 25.61 -15.53 3.76
C SER A 634 25.02 -16.55 2.77
N GLY A 635 23.83 -16.29 2.23
CA GLY A 635 23.06 -17.27 1.45
C GLY A 635 22.34 -18.33 2.28
N ALA A 636 22.44 -18.29 3.62
CA ALA A 636 21.61 -19.10 4.50
C ALA A 636 20.12 -18.72 4.35
N ALA A 637 19.24 -19.70 4.55
CA ALA A 637 17.80 -19.48 4.65
C ALA A 637 17.47 -18.48 5.77
N GLN A 638 16.37 -17.74 5.60
CA GLN A 638 15.91 -16.81 6.63
C GLN A 638 15.51 -17.56 7.91
N LYS A 639 15.65 -16.91 9.07
CA LYS A 639 15.35 -17.52 10.37
C LYS A 639 13.90 -17.25 10.77
N THR A 640 12.99 -18.20 10.55
CA THR A 640 11.61 -18.12 11.05
C THR A 640 11.57 -17.95 12.58
N ILE A 641 10.84 -16.95 13.09
CA ILE A 641 10.73 -16.69 14.54
C ILE A 641 9.37 -17.11 15.11
N THR A 642 9.41 -17.94 16.17
CA THR A 642 8.31 -18.12 17.12
C THR A 642 8.42 -17.12 18.27
N SER A 643 7.28 -16.75 18.88
CA SER A 643 7.06 -15.54 19.70
C SER A 643 7.85 -15.39 21.02
N SER A 644 8.96 -16.12 21.22
CA SER A 644 9.77 -16.10 22.46
C SER A 644 11.08 -15.30 22.38
N ASN A 645 11.54 -14.89 21.19
CA ASN A 645 12.75 -14.07 21.04
C ASN A 645 12.48 -12.56 21.19
N LEU A 646 12.03 -12.18 22.39
CA LEU A 646 11.91 -10.79 22.82
C LEU A 646 13.29 -10.20 23.11
N ASN A 647 13.92 -9.60 22.08
CA ASN A 647 14.70 -8.35 22.15
C ASN A 647 15.34 -8.07 20.78
N GLY A 648 14.62 -7.31 19.94
CA GLY A 648 15.14 -6.77 18.69
C GLY A 648 15.17 -7.76 17.52
N GLY A 649 14.14 -7.70 16.66
CA GLY A 649 14.06 -8.53 15.47
C GLY A 649 12.67 -9.09 15.20
N ASN A 650 11.83 -8.34 14.48
CA ASN A 650 11.03 -9.00 13.44
C ASN A 650 12.08 -9.50 12.43
N LEU A 651 12.32 -10.82 12.40
CA LEU A 651 13.25 -11.43 11.46
C LEU A 651 12.47 -12.40 10.59
N ASN A 652 11.86 -11.79 9.57
CA ASN A 652 11.34 -12.42 8.37
C ASN A 652 10.14 -13.38 8.54
N GLY A 653 9.45 -13.58 7.43
CA GLY A 653 8.11 -14.12 7.34
C GLY A 653 8.02 -15.64 7.47
N ASN A 654 6.86 -16.18 7.06
CA ASN A 654 6.53 -17.58 7.28
C ASN A 654 7.31 -18.53 6.33
N ASP A 655 7.92 -18.01 5.27
CA ASP A 655 8.54 -18.77 4.19
C ASP A 655 10.06 -18.51 4.12
N PRO A 656 10.90 -19.34 4.78
CA PRO A 656 12.32 -19.06 4.98
C PRO A 656 13.17 -19.11 3.70
N ASP A 657 12.59 -19.56 2.59
CA ASP A 657 13.25 -19.69 1.28
C ASP A 657 13.13 -18.44 0.40
N PHE A 658 12.34 -17.45 0.81
CA PHE A 658 12.07 -16.20 0.08
C PHE A 658 12.36 -14.96 0.92
N VAL A 659 12.36 -13.80 0.25
CA VAL A 659 12.40 -12.45 0.83
C VAL A 659 11.07 -11.80 0.47
N GLU A 660 10.18 -11.68 1.44
CA GLU A 660 8.79 -11.24 1.23
C GLU A 660 8.63 -9.72 1.44
N GLY A 661 7.87 -9.07 0.56
CA GLY A 661 7.42 -7.69 0.76
C GLY A 661 8.50 -6.59 0.73
N GLY A 662 9.72 -6.88 0.27
CA GLY A 662 10.79 -5.88 0.13
C GLY A 662 10.45 -4.80 -0.90
N VAL A 663 10.81 -3.55 -0.61
CA VAL A 663 10.41 -2.36 -1.39
C VAL A 663 11.59 -1.49 -1.83
N GLY A 664 11.57 -1.04 -3.09
CA GLY A 664 12.51 -0.05 -3.61
C GLY A 664 12.26 1.36 -3.04
N ILE A 665 11.15 1.98 -3.42
CA ILE A 665 10.70 3.29 -2.95
C ILE A 665 9.29 3.17 -2.38
N PHE A 666 9.07 3.69 -1.18
CA PHE A 666 7.75 3.87 -0.57
C PHE A 666 7.57 5.34 -0.21
N SER A 667 6.62 6.02 -0.87
CA SER A 667 6.23 7.38 -0.49
C SER A 667 4.78 7.44 0.00
N GLN A 668 4.59 8.14 1.11
CA GLN A 668 3.28 8.49 1.65
C GLN A 668 3.28 9.92 2.25
N SER A 669 4.19 10.77 1.79
CA SER A 669 4.37 12.13 2.31
C SER A 669 3.29 13.12 1.86
N GLY A 670 2.40 12.73 0.95
CA GLY A 670 1.42 13.62 0.33
C GLY A 670 2.06 14.65 -0.62
N GLN A 671 3.35 14.50 -0.95
CA GLN A 671 4.08 15.42 -1.82
C GLN A 671 3.45 15.49 -3.21
N ARG A 672 3.04 16.70 -3.59
CA ARG A 672 2.54 17.07 -4.91
C ARG A 672 2.47 18.60 -5.05
N GLU A 673 2.24 19.06 -6.28
CA GLU A 673 1.93 20.45 -6.59
C GLU A 673 0.72 20.99 -5.79
N GLY A 674 0.80 22.24 -5.34
CA GLY A 674 -0.21 22.92 -4.52
C GLY A 674 0.10 23.01 -3.01
N ILE A 675 1.22 22.45 -2.56
CA ILE A 675 1.76 22.66 -1.20
C ILE A 675 2.61 23.94 -1.18
N SER A 676 2.40 24.81 -0.19
CA SER A 676 3.13 26.07 -0.03
C SER A 676 4.12 25.99 1.15
N PRO A 677 5.43 26.17 0.95
CA PRO A 677 6.42 26.16 2.05
C PRO A 677 6.09 27.13 3.19
N THR A 678 5.68 28.36 2.88
CA THR A 678 5.33 29.38 3.88
C THR A 678 4.01 29.12 4.58
N ARG A 679 3.02 28.51 3.91
CA ARG A 679 1.71 28.25 4.49
C ARG A 679 1.58 26.89 5.18
N ASP A 680 2.29 25.86 4.71
CA ASP A 680 2.11 24.46 5.12
C ASP A 680 3.29 23.83 5.88
N LEU A 681 4.54 24.20 5.57
CA LEU A 681 5.76 23.50 6.01
C LEU A 681 6.51 24.19 7.17
N GLY A 682 5.97 25.27 7.73
CA GLY A 682 6.49 25.92 8.93
C GLY A 682 7.51 27.02 8.68
N VAL A 683 7.69 27.47 7.43
CA VAL A 683 8.69 28.50 7.10
C VAL A 683 8.34 29.84 7.80
N PRO A 684 9.19 30.37 8.69
CA PRO A 684 8.78 31.39 9.65
C PRO A 684 8.98 32.83 9.18
N ILE A 685 8.26 33.22 8.12
CA ILE A 685 8.38 34.55 7.47
C ILE A 685 8.15 35.75 8.41
N ASN A 686 7.41 35.56 9.52
CA ASN A 686 7.10 36.62 10.49
C ASN A 686 7.99 36.56 11.76
N ALA A 687 8.96 35.66 11.83
CA ALA A 687 9.90 35.57 12.94
C ALA A 687 11.02 36.61 12.86
N SER A 688 11.61 36.94 14.01
CA SER A 688 12.64 37.96 14.14
C SER A 688 13.70 37.53 15.16
N ASN A 689 14.95 37.47 14.73
CA ASN A 689 16.14 37.31 15.58
C ASN A 689 17.31 37.90 14.78
N GLY A 690 17.60 39.18 14.98
CA GLY A 690 18.47 39.92 14.06
C GLY A 690 17.97 39.83 12.61
N ASN A 691 18.89 39.56 11.67
CA ASN A 691 18.61 39.45 10.24
C ASN A 691 18.39 37.99 9.78
N ASP A 692 18.28 37.02 10.69
CA ASP A 692 18.26 35.58 10.36
C ASP A 692 17.14 35.20 9.38
N TYR A 693 15.99 35.89 9.42
CA TYR A 693 14.80 35.54 8.64
C TYR A 693 14.58 36.41 7.40
N THR A 694 15.42 37.42 7.13
CA THR A 694 15.17 38.47 6.11
C THR A 694 14.87 37.92 4.71
N HIS A 695 15.41 36.75 4.36
CA HIS A 695 15.22 36.13 3.04
C HIS A 695 14.52 34.75 3.12
N ILE A 696 14.02 34.33 4.28
CA ILE A 696 13.47 32.98 4.47
C ILE A 696 12.22 32.73 3.61
N GLY A 697 11.45 33.77 3.29
CA GLY A 697 10.28 33.70 2.40
C GLY A 697 10.62 33.25 0.97
N THR A 698 11.87 33.35 0.53
CA THR A 698 12.31 32.86 -0.79
C THR A 698 12.37 31.33 -0.91
N LEU A 699 12.04 30.60 0.17
CA LEU A 699 11.68 29.18 0.07
C LEU A 699 10.37 28.96 -0.70
N GLU A 700 9.50 29.97 -0.85
CA GLU A 700 8.31 29.89 -1.71
C GLU A 700 8.67 29.89 -3.20
N ASP A 701 9.87 30.38 -3.57
CA ASP A 701 10.39 30.33 -4.96
C ASP A 701 10.76 28.89 -5.38
N ASP A 702 10.93 27.99 -4.39
CA ASP A 702 10.97 26.53 -4.60
C ASP A 702 9.55 25.95 -4.56
N THR A 703 8.78 26.23 -5.62
CA THR A 703 7.43 25.69 -5.80
C THR A 703 7.45 24.17 -5.69
N ILE A 704 6.69 23.63 -4.73
CA ILE A 704 6.68 22.19 -4.46
C ILE A 704 6.18 21.42 -5.68
N HIS A 705 7.04 20.56 -6.21
CA HIS A 705 6.70 19.59 -7.25
C HIS A 705 6.56 18.16 -6.68
N ASN A 706 6.03 17.26 -7.50
CA ASN A 706 5.95 15.81 -7.25
C ASN A 706 7.32 15.22 -6.83
N LEU A 707 7.33 14.03 -6.22
CA LEU A 707 8.58 13.35 -5.89
C LEU A 707 9.26 12.85 -7.17
N GLU A 708 10.24 13.60 -7.67
CA GLU A 708 10.96 13.26 -8.89
C GLU A 708 12.13 12.31 -8.62
N VAL A 709 12.11 11.15 -9.27
CA VAL A 709 13.16 10.13 -9.23
C VAL A 709 13.83 10.10 -10.60
N GLY A 710 14.98 10.75 -10.72
CA GLY A 710 15.70 10.85 -11.99
C GLY A 710 16.18 9.49 -12.49
N ASN A 711 16.84 8.71 -11.63
CA ASN A 711 17.43 7.42 -12.00
C ASN A 711 17.14 6.36 -10.92
N LEU A 712 16.51 5.28 -11.34
CA LEU A 712 16.06 4.16 -10.54
C LEU A 712 16.53 2.85 -11.18
N ASP A 713 17.19 2.00 -10.38
CA ASP A 713 17.62 0.66 -10.80
C ASP A 713 17.42 -0.38 -9.67
N VAL A 714 16.18 -0.77 -9.41
CA VAL A 714 15.82 -1.70 -8.34
C VAL A 714 15.47 -3.07 -8.91
N ARG A 715 16.29 -4.07 -8.60
CA ARG A 715 16.21 -5.43 -9.14
C ARG A 715 15.73 -6.43 -8.11
N PHE A 716 14.98 -7.43 -8.56
CA PHE A 716 14.43 -8.52 -7.77
C PHE A 716 15.00 -9.84 -8.27
N GLY A 717 15.64 -10.59 -7.37
CA GLY A 717 16.18 -11.92 -7.68
C GLY A 717 15.17 -13.05 -7.45
N SER A 718 15.61 -14.28 -7.76
CA SER A 718 14.79 -15.50 -7.66
C SER A 718 14.33 -15.84 -6.25
N LYS A 719 14.92 -15.23 -5.21
CA LYS A 719 14.47 -15.34 -3.82
C LYS A 719 13.49 -14.23 -3.42
N SER A 720 13.21 -13.22 -4.25
CA SER A 720 12.20 -12.23 -3.90
C SER A 720 10.77 -12.70 -4.23
N LYS A 721 9.85 -12.42 -3.30
CA LYS A 721 8.43 -12.76 -3.40
C LYS A 721 7.57 -11.55 -2.99
N ASN A 722 6.56 -11.22 -3.78
CA ASN A 722 5.61 -10.13 -3.51
C ASN A 722 6.27 -8.76 -3.18
N GLY A 723 7.44 -8.47 -3.76
CA GLY A 723 8.14 -7.20 -3.57
C GLY A 723 7.63 -6.06 -4.47
N PHE A 724 7.85 -4.80 -4.09
CA PHE A 724 7.35 -3.63 -4.82
C PHE A 724 8.50 -2.72 -5.24
N MET A 725 8.59 -2.29 -6.49
CA MET A 725 9.64 -1.34 -6.88
C MET A 725 9.30 0.08 -6.39
N ILE A 726 8.07 0.51 -6.60
CA ILE A 726 7.55 1.83 -6.24
C ILE A 726 6.17 1.69 -5.61
N ILE A 727 5.97 2.31 -4.45
CA ILE A 727 4.70 2.46 -3.75
C ILE A 727 4.40 3.95 -3.55
N SER A 728 3.24 4.40 -4.00
CA SER A 728 2.70 5.74 -3.69
C SER A 728 1.39 5.62 -2.90
N LYS A 729 1.31 6.28 -1.75
CA LYS A 729 0.12 6.30 -0.89
C LYS A 729 -0.25 7.72 -0.41
N LEU A 730 -1.43 7.84 0.16
CA LEU A 730 -1.93 9.06 0.82
C LEU A 730 -1.92 10.31 -0.08
N GLY A 731 -2.22 10.15 -1.36
CA GLY A 731 -2.28 11.26 -2.32
C GLY A 731 -0.93 11.79 -2.78
N THR A 732 0.15 11.06 -2.51
CA THR A 732 1.50 11.41 -3.00
C THR A 732 1.57 11.21 -4.52
N VAL A 733 2.39 12.01 -5.22
CA VAL A 733 2.68 11.83 -6.64
C VAL A 733 4.18 11.56 -6.81
N ILE A 734 4.53 10.48 -7.52
CA ILE A 734 5.91 10.09 -7.82
C ILE A 734 6.13 10.11 -9.33
N ASP A 735 7.10 10.89 -9.81
CA ASP A 735 7.47 10.99 -11.22
C ASP A 735 8.82 10.29 -11.44
N VAL A 736 8.89 9.28 -12.31
CA VAL A 736 10.11 8.48 -12.53
C VAL A 736 10.66 8.67 -13.94
N ALA A 737 11.91 9.13 -14.04
CA ALA A 737 12.62 9.45 -15.27
C ALA A 737 11.93 10.52 -16.16
N LYS A 738 11.17 11.43 -15.53
CA LYS A 738 10.43 12.51 -16.19
C LYS A 738 11.38 13.42 -16.99
N PRO A 739 11.02 13.82 -18.23
CA PRO A 739 11.81 14.78 -19.00
C PRO A 739 12.02 16.08 -18.22
N HIS A 740 13.23 16.62 -18.29
CA HIS A 740 13.66 17.84 -17.61
C HIS A 740 13.75 17.78 -16.07
N THR A 741 13.54 16.62 -15.43
CA THR A 741 13.99 16.41 -14.04
C THR A 741 15.49 16.71 -13.93
N SER A 742 15.89 17.39 -12.85
CA SER A 742 17.27 17.85 -12.67
C SER A 742 18.27 16.69 -12.53
N THR A 743 19.42 16.83 -13.18
CA THR A 743 20.50 15.82 -13.19
C THR A 743 21.89 16.46 -13.02
N ASP A 744 22.02 17.49 -12.19
CA ASP A 744 23.29 18.19 -11.96
C ASP A 744 24.31 17.35 -11.21
N TYR A 745 23.92 16.35 -10.43
CA TYR A 745 24.82 15.53 -9.63
C TYR A 745 24.61 14.01 -9.78
N ILE A 746 23.51 13.60 -10.40
CA ILE A 746 23.22 12.20 -10.75
C ILE A 746 23.67 11.83 -12.19
N SER A 747 23.67 10.55 -12.52
CA SER A 747 24.21 10.01 -13.79
C SER A 747 23.35 10.25 -15.05
N GLY A 748 22.28 11.04 -14.94
CA GLY A 748 21.25 11.22 -15.97
C GLY A 748 19.91 10.61 -15.56
N LEU A 749 18.97 10.49 -16.49
CA LEU A 749 17.68 9.83 -16.26
C LEU A 749 17.74 8.32 -16.57
N SER A 750 16.87 7.50 -15.95
CA SER A 750 16.77 6.07 -16.32
C SER A 750 16.35 5.88 -17.78
N SER A 751 17.12 5.09 -18.53
CA SER A 751 16.82 4.74 -19.93
C SER A 751 15.77 3.63 -20.07
N ASN A 752 15.58 2.85 -19.00
CA ASN A 752 14.55 1.82 -18.84
C ASN A 752 14.40 1.49 -17.35
N ILE A 753 13.28 0.89 -16.97
CA ILE A 753 12.97 0.41 -15.63
C ILE A 753 12.69 -1.10 -15.72
N THR A 754 13.25 -1.91 -14.82
CA THR A 754 13.05 -3.36 -14.85
C THR A 754 13.28 -4.01 -13.50
N ASP A 755 12.45 -4.99 -13.16
CA ASP A 755 12.56 -5.78 -11.94
C ASP A 755 13.52 -6.98 -12.09
N GLY A 756 13.89 -7.39 -13.30
CA GLY A 756 14.74 -8.57 -13.52
C GLY A 756 16.23 -8.29 -13.39
N LEU A 757 16.97 -9.12 -12.63
CA LEU A 757 18.44 -9.01 -12.44
C LEU A 757 19.20 -8.82 -13.76
N ASN A 758 18.78 -9.48 -14.85
CA ASN A 758 19.38 -9.38 -16.18
C ASN A 758 18.46 -8.65 -17.20
N GLY A 759 17.50 -7.86 -16.71
CA GLY A 759 16.48 -7.19 -17.53
C GLY A 759 15.72 -8.19 -18.41
N ALA A 760 15.60 -7.90 -19.71
CA ALA A 760 14.89 -8.73 -20.68
C ALA A 760 15.49 -10.13 -20.92
N THR A 761 16.70 -10.43 -20.43
CA THR A 761 17.33 -11.76 -20.54
C THR A 761 17.23 -12.58 -19.25
N THR A 762 16.55 -12.08 -18.22
CA THR A 762 16.29 -12.81 -16.96
C THR A 762 15.50 -14.10 -17.24
N SER A 763 16.06 -15.25 -16.90
CA SER A 763 15.42 -16.55 -17.13
C SER A 763 14.22 -16.78 -16.19
N GLU A 764 13.37 -17.75 -16.52
CA GLU A 764 12.28 -18.19 -15.62
C GLU A 764 12.80 -18.68 -14.25
N ALA A 765 14.02 -19.24 -14.19
CA ALA A 765 14.64 -19.69 -12.95
C ALA A 765 15.20 -18.53 -12.10
N ASP A 766 15.79 -17.52 -12.75
CA ASP A 766 16.36 -16.33 -12.08
C ASP A 766 15.29 -15.29 -11.71
N ALA A 767 14.10 -15.38 -12.32
CA ALA A 767 12.99 -14.48 -12.06
C ALA A 767 12.43 -14.62 -10.63
N SER A 768 12.13 -13.47 -10.03
CA SER A 768 11.33 -13.30 -8.83
C SER A 768 9.88 -13.80 -9.01
N LEU A 769 9.13 -13.83 -7.91
CA LEU A 769 7.73 -14.24 -7.87
C LEU A 769 6.82 -13.10 -7.39
N GLY A 770 5.84 -12.73 -8.21
CA GLY A 770 4.73 -11.87 -7.79
C GLY A 770 5.05 -10.40 -7.54
N THR A 771 6.17 -9.87 -8.05
CA THR A 771 6.55 -8.44 -7.86
C THR A 771 5.51 -7.47 -8.42
N VAL A 772 5.57 -6.21 -7.98
CA VAL A 772 4.84 -5.08 -8.59
C VAL A 772 5.83 -3.95 -8.90
N ILE A 773 5.88 -3.46 -10.14
CA ILE A 773 6.80 -2.35 -10.48
C ILE A 773 6.25 -1.03 -9.93
N ALA A 774 5.08 -0.59 -10.38
CA ALA A 774 4.42 0.61 -9.84
C ALA A 774 3.10 0.25 -9.14
N TYR A 775 2.98 0.62 -7.88
CA TYR A 775 1.75 0.48 -7.08
C TYR A 775 1.31 1.84 -6.54
N SER A 776 0.02 2.15 -6.65
CA SER A 776 -0.57 3.40 -6.18
C SER A 776 -1.90 3.15 -5.47
N GLU A 777 -2.08 3.76 -4.29
CA GLU A 777 -3.27 3.54 -3.45
C GLU A 777 -3.73 4.76 -2.65
N GLY A 778 -5.05 4.97 -2.59
CA GLY A 778 -5.68 5.94 -1.70
C GLY A 778 -5.65 7.37 -2.23
N THR A 779 -6.03 8.30 -1.36
CA THR A 779 -6.17 9.73 -1.68
C THR A 779 -5.47 10.60 -0.63
N TRP A 780 -5.30 11.88 -0.96
CA TRP A 780 -4.73 12.89 -0.07
C TRP A 780 -5.73 13.26 1.03
N ASP A 781 -5.28 13.23 2.29
CA ASP A 781 -6.12 13.52 3.46
C ASP A 781 -5.39 14.44 4.47
N GLN A 782 -5.97 15.64 4.67
CA GLN A 782 -5.47 16.60 5.66
C GLN A 782 -5.50 16.03 7.09
N ASN A 783 -6.38 15.09 7.41
CA ASN A 783 -6.42 14.49 8.75
C ASN A 783 -5.14 13.71 9.08
N ILE A 784 -4.43 13.22 8.05
CA ILE A 784 -3.18 12.48 8.18
C ILE A 784 -1.97 13.42 8.00
N HIS A 785 -1.99 14.27 6.98
CA HIS A 785 -0.85 15.14 6.65
C HIS A 785 -0.67 16.34 7.57
N LYS A 786 -1.78 16.85 8.13
CA LYS A 786 -1.82 17.99 9.06
C LYS A 786 -0.89 19.12 8.62
N LEU A 787 -1.10 19.57 7.38
CA LEU A 787 -0.38 20.71 6.82
C LEU A 787 -0.85 22.01 7.49
N GLY A 788 0.09 22.93 7.68
CA GLY A 788 -0.15 24.23 8.30
C GLY A 788 1.08 24.70 9.08
N SER A 789 1.61 25.86 8.70
CA SER A 789 2.78 26.47 9.35
C SER A 789 2.48 27.01 10.75
N ASN A 790 1.23 27.39 11.04
CA ASN A 790 0.76 27.92 12.30
C ASN A 790 -0.70 27.50 12.56
N SER A 791 -1.26 27.86 13.71
CA SER A 791 -2.64 27.49 14.09
C SER A 791 -3.71 27.96 13.09
N THR A 792 -3.55 29.15 12.49
CA THR A 792 -4.50 29.69 11.50
C THR A 792 -4.50 28.83 10.25
N TYR A 793 -3.34 28.62 9.62
CA TYR A 793 -3.25 27.84 8.38
C TYR A 793 -3.60 26.36 8.59
N LEU A 794 -3.29 25.79 9.76
CA LEU A 794 -3.74 24.45 10.12
C LEU A 794 -5.27 24.39 10.25
N THR A 795 -5.89 25.39 10.87
CA THR A 795 -7.36 25.49 11.01
C THR A 795 -8.04 25.69 9.65
N ASP A 796 -7.47 26.50 8.77
CA ASP A 796 -7.98 26.69 7.41
C ASP A 796 -7.89 25.41 6.57
N ASN A 797 -6.77 24.68 6.67
CA ASN A 797 -6.63 23.39 6.02
C ASN A 797 -7.61 22.35 6.62
N ASP A 798 -7.70 22.24 7.95
CA ASP A 798 -8.60 21.27 8.63
C ASP A 798 -10.08 21.54 8.32
N ASN A 799 -10.49 22.81 8.17
CA ASN A 799 -11.84 23.20 7.75
C ASN A 799 -12.04 23.24 6.23
N ARG A 800 -10.97 23.08 5.44
CA ARG A 800 -10.95 23.22 3.97
C ARG A 800 -11.51 24.59 3.53
N THR A 801 -11.09 25.67 4.19
CA THR A 801 -11.40 27.05 3.82
C THR A 801 -11.00 27.30 2.36
N ALA A 802 -11.80 28.05 1.59
CA ALA A 802 -11.48 28.38 0.20
C ALA A 802 -10.12 29.10 0.11
N GLY A 803 -9.24 28.64 -0.80
CA GLY A 803 -7.85 29.12 -0.90
C GLY A 803 -6.85 28.46 0.05
N SER A 804 -7.25 27.41 0.79
CA SER A 804 -6.33 26.52 1.51
C SER A 804 -5.89 25.33 0.64
N THR A 805 -4.67 24.83 0.79
CA THR A 805 -4.17 23.62 0.10
C THR A 805 -5.10 22.43 0.33
N ALA A 806 -5.66 22.26 1.52
CA ALA A 806 -6.59 21.16 1.77
C ALA A 806 -7.89 21.28 0.95
N ALA A 807 -8.37 22.50 0.65
CA ALA A 807 -9.51 22.68 -0.25
C ALA A 807 -9.18 22.31 -1.72
N GLU A 808 -7.91 22.38 -2.11
CA GLU A 808 -7.44 22.03 -3.46
C GLU A 808 -6.94 20.58 -3.59
N LEU A 809 -6.45 19.96 -2.51
CA LEU A 809 -5.81 18.65 -2.53
C LEU A 809 -6.65 17.53 -1.94
N GLN A 810 -7.63 17.80 -1.07
CA GLN A 810 -8.46 16.76 -0.45
C GLN A 810 -9.04 15.80 -1.50
N ASP A 811 -8.94 14.51 -1.21
CA ASP A 811 -9.46 13.41 -2.03
C ASP A 811 -8.80 13.24 -3.42
N LYS A 812 -7.76 14.03 -3.76
CA LYS A 812 -6.93 13.75 -4.95
C LYS A 812 -6.20 12.41 -4.81
N PRO A 813 -6.10 11.60 -5.88
CA PRO A 813 -5.53 10.26 -5.81
C PRO A 813 -4.02 10.26 -5.56
N SER A 814 -3.50 9.17 -5.00
CA SER A 814 -2.08 8.83 -5.11
C SER A 814 -1.75 8.54 -6.58
N GLU A 815 -0.55 8.90 -7.02
CA GLU A 815 -0.12 8.74 -8.41
C GLU A 815 1.32 8.22 -8.51
N VAL A 816 1.57 7.35 -9.50
CA VAL A 816 2.92 6.98 -9.96
C VAL A 816 2.98 7.16 -11.48
N ASN A 817 3.92 7.97 -11.96
CA ASN A 817 4.08 8.35 -13.36
C ASN A 817 5.43 7.84 -13.88
N ILE A 818 5.41 6.94 -14.87
CA ILE A 818 6.62 6.30 -15.43
C ILE A 818 6.86 6.83 -16.85
N PHE A 819 8.01 7.47 -17.06
CA PHE A 819 8.37 8.11 -18.34
C PHE A 819 9.45 7.34 -19.14
N ALA A 820 9.89 6.18 -18.66
CA ALA A 820 10.88 5.32 -19.32
C ALA A 820 10.31 3.92 -19.66
N PRO A 821 10.79 3.25 -20.73
CA PRO A 821 10.38 1.89 -21.08
C PRO A 821 10.52 0.89 -19.93
N VAL A 822 9.56 -0.02 -19.80
CA VAL A 822 9.48 -0.98 -18.68
C VAL A 822 9.69 -2.41 -19.16
N ILE A 823 10.47 -3.20 -18.41
CA ILE A 823 10.65 -4.63 -18.63
C ILE A 823 10.29 -5.40 -17.34
N LEU A 824 9.17 -6.13 -17.38
CA LEU A 824 8.69 -7.02 -16.33
C LEU A 824 9.23 -8.44 -16.56
N ALA A 825 10.03 -8.92 -15.61
CA ALA A 825 10.67 -10.23 -15.62
C ALA A 825 10.12 -11.18 -14.55
N SER A 826 9.51 -10.71 -13.47
CA SER A 826 8.89 -11.59 -12.47
C SER A 826 7.82 -12.51 -13.07
N LYS A 827 7.82 -13.77 -12.61
CA LYS A 827 6.70 -14.69 -12.80
C LYS A 827 5.51 -14.17 -11.98
N SER A 828 4.29 -14.22 -12.53
CA SER A 828 3.08 -13.73 -11.81
C SER A 828 3.15 -12.27 -11.31
N GLY A 829 4.06 -11.47 -11.88
CA GLY A 829 4.30 -10.08 -11.51
C GLY A 829 3.34 -9.11 -12.18
N ILE A 830 3.32 -7.87 -11.71
CA ILE A 830 2.49 -6.78 -12.22
C ILE A 830 3.38 -5.59 -12.61
N ALA A 831 3.19 -5.00 -13.80
CA ALA A 831 3.92 -3.78 -14.14
C ALA A 831 3.29 -2.56 -13.46
N TYR A 832 1.97 -2.38 -13.59
CA TYR A 832 1.27 -1.20 -13.10
C TYR A 832 0.02 -1.61 -12.32
N MET A 833 -0.11 -1.15 -11.07
CA MET A 833 -1.25 -1.44 -10.20
C MET A 833 -1.86 -0.18 -9.57
N GLY A 834 -3.11 0.11 -9.90
CA GLY A 834 -3.94 1.11 -9.23
C GLY A 834 -4.97 0.44 -8.31
N ASP A 835 -5.02 0.84 -7.05
CA ASP A 835 -5.91 0.25 -6.03
C ASP A 835 -6.56 1.35 -5.18
N ASN A 836 -7.78 1.14 -4.67
CA ASN A 836 -8.45 2.06 -3.73
C ASN A 836 -8.31 3.54 -4.15
N LYS A 837 -8.77 3.89 -5.36
CA LYS A 837 -8.65 5.23 -6.00
C LYS A 837 -7.25 5.69 -6.42
N GLY A 838 -6.18 4.92 -6.16
CA GLY A 838 -4.84 5.24 -6.63
C GLY A 838 -4.68 5.05 -8.14
N THR A 839 -3.86 5.90 -8.76
CA THR A 839 -3.62 5.94 -10.20
C THR A 839 -2.17 5.58 -10.55
N VAL A 840 -1.95 4.84 -11.63
CA VAL A 840 -0.64 4.66 -12.25
C VAL A 840 -0.69 5.05 -13.72
N ASN A 841 0.24 5.90 -14.15
CA ASN A 841 0.39 6.35 -15.54
C ASN A 841 1.71 5.82 -16.12
N ALA A 842 1.62 5.02 -17.17
CA ALA A 842 2.75 4.44 -17.89
C ALA A 842 2.85 5.11 -19.26
N GLY A 843 3.78 6.06 -19.39
CA GLY A 843 3.74 7.09 -20.42
C GLY A 843 2.75 8.20 -20.08
N TYR A 844 2.76 9.27 -20.88
CA TYR A 844 1.99 10.48 -20.67
C TYR A 844 1.52 11.08 -22.02
N GLU A 845 0.36 11.74 -22.01
CA GLU A 845 -0.23 12.44 -23.15
C GLU A 845 -0.74 13.80 -22.65
N ASP A 846 -0.24 14.91 -23.21
CA ASP A 846 -0.69 16.26 -22.82
C ASP A 846 -2.03 16.59 -23.48
N THR A 847 -3.13 16.23 -22.80
CA THR A 847 -4.49 16.51 -23.27
C THR A 847 -4.91 17.98 -23.10
N SER A 848 -4.05 18.89 -22.62
CA SER A 848 -4.38 20.31 -22.45
C SER A 848 -4.27 21.14 -23.74
N SER A 849 -3.71 20.54 -24.79
CA SER A 849 -3.42 21.13 -26.10
C SER A 849 -3.68 20.09 -27.20
N PRO A 850 -3.80 20.47 -28.49
CA PRO A 850 -3.52 19.53 -29.57
C PRO A 850 -2.15 18.83 -29.34
N HIS A 851 -2.06 17.52 -29.64
CA HIS A 851 -0.89 16.67 -29.41
C HIS A 851 0.44 17.43 -29.56
N ASP A 852 1.20 17.48 -28.47
CA ASP A 852 2.49 18.13 -28.42
C ASP A 852 3.57 17.05 -28.28
N PRO A 853 4.23 16.62 -29.38
CA PRO A 853 5.22 15.55 -29.35
C PRO A 853 6.50 15.92 -28.57
N THR A 854 6.59 17.12 -27.99
CA THR A 854 7.65 17.48 -27.02
C THR A 854 7.26 17.22 -25.56
N LYS A 855 5.98 16.93 -25.29
CA LYS A 855 5.41 16.63 -23.97
C LYS A 855 4.79 15.23 -23.88
N ASP A 856 4.28 14.70 -24.99
CA ASP A 856 3.79 13.34 -25.09
C ASP A 856 4.96 12.35 -24.96
N VAL A 857 4.82 11.37 -24.06
CA VAL A 857 5.84 10.34 -23.79
C VAL A 857 5.19 8.97 -23.88
N PHE A 858 5.32 8.31 -25.04
CA PHE A 858 4.82 6.95 -25.23
C PHE A 858 5.92 5.93 -24.96
N ILE A 859 5.66 4.97 -24.09
CA ILE A 859 6.66 3.98 -23.64
C ILE A 859 6.28 2.55 -24.05
N LYS A 860 7.29 1.73 -24.32
CA LYS A 860 7.07 0.29 -24.50
C LYS A 860 7.15 -0.43 -23.15
N THR A 861 6.15 -1.27 -22.87
CA THR A 861 6.17 -2.21 -21.75
C THR A 861 6.37 -3.63 -22.26
N THR A 862 7.36 -4.36 -21.72
CA THR A 862 7.69 -5.73 -22.16
C THR A 862 7.61 -6.69 -20.99
N ALA A 863 6.83 -7.77 -21.08
CA ALA A 863 6.90 -8.89 -20.15
C ALA A 863 7.60 -10.10 -20.80
N VAL A 864 8.60 -10.66 -20.11
CA VAL A 864 9.45 -11.73 -20.67
C VAL A 864 9.17 -13.13 -20.11
N ASN A 865 8.50 -13.23 -18.97
CA ASN A 865 8.06 -14.49 -18.36
C ASN A 865 6.51 -14.58 -18.35
N HIS A 866 5.98 -15.59 -17.67
CA HIS A 866 4.57 -15.97 -17.73
C HIS A 866 3.74 -15.46 -16.52
N LYS A 867 2.40 -15.54 -16.65
CA LYS A 867 1.41 -15.08 -15.64
C LYS A 867 1.50 -13.58 -15.33
N SER A 868 2.20 -12.82 -16.17
CA SER A 868 2.45 -11.40 -15.98
C SER A 868 1.19 -10.58 -16.28
N ILE A 869 0.89 -9.59 -15.44
CA ILE A 869 -0.19 -8.62 -15.66
C ILE A 869 0.46 -7.26 -15.98
N ILE A 870 0.06 -6.61 -17.08
CA ILE A 870 0.66 -5.33 -17.45
C ILE A 870 -0.03 -4.20 -16.68
N GLY A 871 -1.33 -3.96 -16.90
CA GLY A 871 -2.15 -3.08 -16.07
C GLY A 871 -3.13 -3.86 -15.20
N PHE A 872 -3.11 -3.62 -13.89
CA PHE A 872 -4.10 -4.14 -12.93
C PHE A 872 -4.77 -2.97 -12.20
N ALA A 873 -6.09 -2.86 -12.27
CA ALA A 873 -6.85 -1.88 -11.52
C ALA A 873 -7.90 -2.56 -10.64
N ARG A 874 -8.02 -2.17 -9.37
CA ARG A 874 -9.14 -2.59 -8.52
C ARG A 874 -9.68 -1.48 -7.64
N ASN A 875 -10.93 -1.63 -7.18
CA ASN A 875 -11.55 -0.78 -6.15
C ASN A 875 -11.41 0.73 -6.43
N GLU A 876 -12.02 1.23 -7.51
CA GLU A 876 -11.88 2.61 -8.02
C GLU A 876 -10.45 3.03 -8.45
N GLY A 877 -9.43 2.18 -8.27
CA GLY A 877 -8.08 2.42 -8.78
C GLY A 877 -8.04 2.52 -10.31
N THR A 878 -7.06 3.24 -10.85
CA THR A 878 -6.92 3.50 -12.29
C THR A 878 -5.51 3.18 -12.78
N VAL A 879 -5.40 2.58 -13.97
CA VAL A 879 -4.13 2.41 -14.68
C VAL A 879 -4.28 2.94 -16.11
N ASN A 880 -3.40 3.86 -16.50
CA ASN A 880 -3.31 4.39 -17.86
C ASN A 880 -2.00 3.95 -18.50
N ILE A 881 -2.05 3.37 -19.70
CA ILE A 881 -0.88 2.90 -20.44
C ILE A 881 -0.91 3.54 -21.83
N HIS A 882 0.14 4.29 -22.15
CA HIS A 882 0.35 5.00 -23.41
C HIS A 882 1.55 4.41 -24.15
N GLY A 883 1.30 3.51 -25.11
CA GLY A 883 2.34 2.90 -25.95
C GLY A 883 2.26 1.38 -26.11
N ASP A 884 3.32 0.78 -26.68
CA ASP A 884 3.35 -0.63 -27.06
C ASP A 884 3.42 -1.59 -25.85
N ILE A 885 2.70 -2.71 -25.93
CA ILE A 885 2.76 -3.81 -24.96
C ILE A 885 3.26 -5.07 -25.67
N GLU A 886 4.35 -5.70 -25.18
CA GLU A 886 4.83 -6.99 -25.67
C GLU A 886 5.00 -8.01 -24.52
N ALA A 887 4.11 -9.01 -24.44
CA ALA A 887 4.07 -9.99 -23.35
C ALA A 887 3.94 -11.42 -23.91
N ILE A 888 5.05 -11.97 -24.42
CA ILE A 888 5.04 -13.12 -25.34
C ILE A 888 5.65 -14.42 -24.79
N ASP A 889 5.73 -14.58 -23.46
CA ASP A 889 6.30 -15.76 -22.80
C ASP A 889 7.74 -16.10 -23.28
N LYS A 890 8.52 -15.05 -23.61
CA LYS A 890 9.79 -15.17 -24.33
C LYS A 890 10.80 -16.10 -23.66
N ASN A 891 10.93 -15.99 -22.34
CA ASN A 891 11.88 -16.71 -21.50
C ASN A 891 11.21 -17.84 -20.70
N ALA A 892 9.89 -18.02 -20.85
CA ALA A 892 9.14 -19.06 -20.16
C ALA A 892 9.24 -20.41 -20.88
N THR A 893 9.52 -21.45 -20.10
CA THR A 893 9.51 -22.86 -20.50
C THR A 893 8.16 -23.53 -20.21
N SER A 894 7.40 -23.00 -19.25
CA SER A 894 6.13 -23.53 -18.77
C SER A 894 5.02 -22.46 -18.72
N ASN A 895 3.77 -22.86 -18.39
CA ASN A 895 2.64 -21.95 -18.07
C ASN A 895 2.37 -20.82 -19.10
N LYS A 896 2.53 -21.12 -20.41
CA LYS A 896 2.35 -20.14 -21.49
C LYS A 896 0.88 -19.77 -21.70
N PHE A 897 0.64 -18.59 -22.27
CA PHE A 897 -0.68 -18.02 -22.57
C PHE A 897 -1.50 -17.59 -21.35
N GLU A 898 -0.82 -17.23 -20.26
CA GLU A 898 -1.44 -16.78 -19.02
C GLU A 898 -1.11 -15.30 -18.69
N ASN A 899 -0.50 -14.54 -19.59
CA ASN A 899 -0.29 -13.10 -19.40
C ASN A 899 -1.60 -12.32 -19.65
N ILE A 900 -1.74 -11.16 -19.01
CA ILE A 900 -2.92 -10.29 -19.16
C ILE A 900 -2.46 -8.84 -19.41
N ALA A 901 -2.89 -8.22 -20.51
CA ALA A 901 -2.53 -6.81 -20.78
C ALA A 901 -3.31 -5.84 -19.87
N GLY A 902 -4.64 -6.01 -19.73
CA GLY A 902 -5.44 -5.26 -18.76
C GLY A 902 -6.33 -6.16 -17.89
N LEU A 903 -6.23 -6.01 -16.57
CA LEU A 903 -7.09 -6.66 -15.58
C LEU A 903 -7.81 -5.59 -14.75
N ALA A 904 -9.14 -5.65 -14.66
CA ALA A 904 -9.95 -4.77 -13.82
C ALA A 904 -10.85 -5.58 -12.88
N THR A 905 -10.83 -5.32 -11.58
CA THR A 905 -11.66 -6.05 -10.61
C THR A 905 -12.34 -5.17 -9.55
N LEU A 906 -13.44 -5.67 -8.99
CA LEU A 906 -13.97 -5.27 -7.69
C LEU A 906 -13.58 -6.36 -6.68
N ASP A 907 -12.95 -5.96 -5.58
CA ASP A 907 -12.40 -6.86 -4.55
C ASP A 907 -12.84 -6.38 -3.16
N THR A 908 -13.99 -6.90 -2.74
CA THR A 908 -14.63 -6.60 -1.45
C THR A 908 -13.97 -7.30 -0.27
N ASP A 909 -13.12 -8.30 -0.51
CA ASP A 909 -12.37 -8.97 0.56
C ASP A 909 -11.14 -8.14 0.96
N ALA A 910 -10.42 -7.59 -0.03
CA ALA A 910 -9.34 -6.63 0.21
C ALA A 910 -9.87 -5.28 0.75
N LEU A 911 -11.00 -4.77 0.22
CA LEU A 911 -11.61 -3.52 0.68
C LEU A 911 -13.12 -3.66 0.86
N LYS A 912 -13.55 -3.93 2.09
CA LYS A 912 -14.97 -4.17 2.44
C LYS A 912 -15.94 -3.02 2.17
N SER A 913 -15.43 -1.81 1.96
CA SER A 913 -16.21 -0.63 1.57
C SER A 913 -16.28 -0.40 0.06
N ALA A 914 -15.60 -1.21 -0.75
CA ALA A 914 -15.60 -1.06 -2.20
C ALA A 914 -16.96 -1.44 -2.81
N THR A 915 -17.48 -0.57 -3.66
CA THR A 915 -18.74 -0.77 -4.41
C THR A 915 -18.55 -0.73 -5.93
N THR A 916 -17.37 -0.27 -6.36
CA THR A 916 -17.01 -0.01 -7.76
C THR A 916 -15.61 -0.56 -8.01
N GLY A 917 -15.43 -1.32 -9.09
CA GLY A 917 -14.15 -1.89 -9.50
C GLY A 917 -13.16 -0.86 -10.05
N GLY A 918 -12.00 -1.34 -10.49
CA GLY A 918 -10.97 -0.48 -11.09
C GLY A 918 -11.15 -0.24 -12.60
N THR A 919 -10.37 0.70 -13.15
CA THR A 919 -10.32 0.97 -14.61
C THR A 919 -8.90 0.83 -15.16
N VAL A 920 -8.72 0.05 -16.23
CA VAL A 920 -7.47 0.02 -17.02
C VAL A 920 -7.74 0.63 -18.39
N ASN A 921 -6.91 1.60 -18.79
CA ASN A 921 -6.94 2.25 -20.10
C ASN A 921 -5.63 1.94 -20.84
N ILE A 922 -5.72 1.32 -22.02
CA ILE A 922 -4.60 1.07 -22.92
C ILE A 922 -4.85 1.89 -24.18
N LYS A 923 -4.01 2.91 -24.39
CA LYS A 923 -4.09 3.88 -25.48
C LYS A 923 -2.75 3.94 -26.21
N ASN A 924 -2.80 4.36 -27.48
CA ASN A 924 -1.61 4.49 -28.34
C ASN A 924 -0.86 3.14 -28.52
N GLY A 925 0.05 3.04 -29.49
CA GLY A 925 0.82 1.80 -29.73
C GLY A 925 -0.05 0.56 -30.02
N ASN A 926 0.50 -0.64 -29.79
CA ASN A 926 -0.12 -1.93 -30.11
C ASN A 926 0.12 -2.97 -28.99
N ILE A 927 -0.83 -3.87 -28.78
CA ILE A 927 -0.66 -5.05 -27.93
C ILE A 927 -0.16 -6.24 -28.75
N LYS A 928 0.91 -6.90 -28.29
CA LYS A 928 1.37 -8.20 -28.77
C LYS A 928 1.52 -9.16 -27.58
N ILE A 929 0.56 -10.06 -27.38
CA ILE A 929 0.45 -10.84 -26.14
C ILE A 929 0.19 -12.34 -26.39
N SER A 930 0.88 -13.16 -25.60
CA SER A 930 0.59 -14.57 -25.35
C SER A 930 -0.26 -14.65 -24.08
N GLY A 931 -1.58 -14.72 -24.25
CA GLY A 931 -2.58 -14.67 -23.19
C GLY A 931 -3.76 -13.76 -23.54
N MET A 932 -4.27 -13.04 -22.54
CA MET A 932 -5.48 -12.21 -22.65
C MET A 932 -5.15 -10.74 -22.87
N ALA A 933 -5.90 -10.07 -23.75
CA ALA A 933 -5.78 -8.62 -23.90
C ALA A 933 -6.56 -7.86 -22.81
N GLY A 934 -7.69 -8.39 -22.33
CA GLY A 934 -8.53 -7.71 -21.34
C GLY A 934 -9.40 -8.66 -20.51
N PHE A 935 -9.41 -8.46 -19.20
CA PHE A 935 -10.27 -9.18 -18.25
C PHE A 935 -10.93 -8.18 -17.28
N ALA A 936 -12.25 -8.19 -17.16
CA ALA A 936 -12.98 -7.34 -16.22
C ALA A 936 -13.97 -8.15 -15.34
N SER A 937 -13.92 -8.00 -14.02
CA SER A 937 -14.80 -8.72 -13.08
C SER A 937 -15.37 -7.85 -11.98
N GLY A 938 -16.70 -7.70 -11.95
CA GLY A 938 -17.42 -7.01 -10.88
C GLY A 938 -17.91 -5.63 -11.29
N ASN A 939 -18.94 -5.14 -10.60
CA ASN A 939 -19.60 -3.86 -10.88
C ASN A 939 -18.59 -2.71 -11.04
N GLY A 940 -18.68 -1.97 -12.14
CA GLY A 940 -17.80 -0.83 -12.42
C GLY A 940 -16.37 -1.17 -12.83
N SER A 941 -16.00 -2.45 -12.96
CA SER A 941 -14.68 -2.85 -13.47
C SER A 941 -14.62 -2.65 -14.99
N VAL A 942 -13.66 -1.88 -15.49
CA VAL A 942 -13.55 -1.56 -16.92
C VAL A 942 -12.13 -1.77 -17.45
N VAL A 943 -11.99 -2.43 -18.60
CA VAL A 943 -10.76 -2.42 -19.42
C VAL A 943 -11.07 -1.77 -20.77
N ASN A 944 -10.39 -0.68 -21.09
CA ASN A 944 -10.51 0.05 -22.35
C ASN A 944 -9.25 -0.18 -23.19
N ILE A 945 -9.40 -0.73 -24.39
CA ILE A 945 -8.30 -0.96 -25.34
C ILE A 945 -8.58 -0.10 -26.57
N ASP A 946 -8.11 1.14 -26.47
CA ASP A 946 -8.45 2.29 -27.33
C ASP A 946 -7.23 2.71 -28.17
N ASN A 947 -6.52 1.71 -28.72
CA ASN A 947 -5.26 1.86 -29.44
C ASN A 947 -5.35 1.44 -30.93
N GLY A 948 -6.55 1.24 -31.47
CA GLY A 948 -6.78 0.88 -32.87
C GLY A 948 -6.73 -0.63 -33.15
N THR A 949 -6.34 -1.01 -34.37
CA THR A 949 -6.53 -2.37 -34.92
C THR A 949 -5.26 -3.21 -35.06
N GLY A 950 -4.10 -2.68 -34.67
CA GLY A 950 -2.81 -3.38 -34.82
C GLY A 950 -2.52 -4.47 -33.78
N ASN A 951 -3.45 -4.71 -32.85
CA ASN A 951 -3.30 -5.69 -31.77
C ASN A 951 -3.18 -7.14 -32.29
N LYS A 952 -2.30 -7.93 -31.65
CA LYS A 952 -2.01 -9.34 -31.97
C LYS A 952 -2.02 -10.17 -30.69
N ILE A 953 -3.00 -11.07 -30.59
CA ILE A 953 -3.30 -11.79 -29.35
C ILE A 953 -3.25 -13.28 -29.66
N GLN A 954 -2.41 -14.05 -28.96
CA GLN A 954 -2.34 -15.51 -29.06
C GLN A 954 -2.86 -16.11 -27.76
N THR A 955 -3.88 -16.96 -27.84
CA THR A 955 -4.67 -17.40 -26.68
C THR A 955 -4.57 -18.90 -26.44
N GLY A 956 -4.55 -19.28 -25.16
CA GLY A 956 -4.75 -20.66 -24.69
C GLY A 956 -6.16 -20.85 -24.11
N GLU A 957 -6.28 -21.73 -23.11
CA GLU A 957 -7.57 -22.13 -22.50
C GLU A 957 -8.38 -20.96 -21.89
N ASN A 958 -7.72 -19.86 -21.49
CA ASN A 958 -8.36 -18.69 -20.87
C ASN A 958 -9.00 -17.68 -21.86
N GLY A 959 -8.84 -17.88 -23.17
CA GLY A 959 -9.41 -16.99 -24.22
C GLY A 959 -8.66 -15.66 -24.42
N ALA A 960 -9.26 -14.72 -25.16
CA ALA A 960 -8.66 -13.41 -25.49
C ALA A 960 -9.15 -12.27 -24.58
N LEU A 961 -10.46 -12.25 -24.35
CA LEU A 961 -11.22 -11.17 -23.74
C LEU A 961 -12.31 -11.80 -22.86
N ALA A 962 -12.45 -11.33 -21.62
CA ALA A 962 -13.49 -11.80 -20.71
C ALA A 962 -14.09 -10.66 -19.87
N ALA A 963 -15.41 -10.68 -19.71
CA ALA A 963 -16.15 -9.76 -18.88
C ALA A 963 -17.18 -10.54 -18.04
N VAL A 964 -17.07 -10.48 -16.71
CA VAL A 964 -17.90 -11.25 -15.77
C VAL A 964 -18.42 -10.36 -14.64
N ASN A 965 -19.47 -10.81 -13.94
CA ASN A 965 -20.01 -10.16 -12.73
C ASN A 965 -20.33 -8.65 -12.89
N GLY A 966 -20.69 -8.21 -14.10
CA GLY A 966 -20.97 -6.80 -14.41
C GLY A 966 -19.75 -5.95 -14.81
N GLY A 967 -18.58 -6.57 -15.01
CA GLY A 967 -17.42 -5.92 -15.62
C GLY A 967 -17.61 -5.64 -17.11
N LYS A 968 -16.74 -4.79 -17.69
CA LYS A 968 -16.80 -4.35 -19.10
C LYS A 968 -15.41 -4.37 -19.74
N VAL A 969 -15.31 -4.88 -20.96
CA VAL A 969 -14.10 -4.77 -21.80
C VAL A 969 -14.47 -4.12 -23.13
N ASN A 970 -13.83 -3.00 -23.48
CA ASN A 970 -13.92 -2.36 -24.78
C ASN A 970 -12.65 -2.67 -25.58
N PHE A 971 -12.82 -3.06 -26.86
CA PHE A 971 -11.70 -3.48 -27.71
C PHE A 971 -11.82 -2.88 -29.11
N SER A 972 -10.86 -2.01 -29.47
CA SER A 972 -10.83 -1.32 -30.77
C SER A 972 -10.60 -2.23 -31.98
N GLY A 973 -10.09 -3.45 -31.77
CA GLY A 973 -9.89 -4.44 -32.81
C GLY A 973 -8.46 -5.00 -32.86
N GLY A 974 -8.28 -6.05 -33.64
CA GLY A 974 -7.01 -6.77 -33.75
C GLY A 974 -7.16 -8.15 -34.36
N THR A 975 -6.07 -8.91 -34.39
CA THR A 975 -6.07 -10.31 -34.79
C THR A 975 -5.91 -11.21 -33.55
N ILE A 976 -6.86 -12.12 -33.36
CA ILE A 976 -6.83 -13.13 -32.29
C ILE A 976 -6.51 -14.49 -32.93
N TYR A 977 -5.44 -15.11 -32.45
CA TYR A 977 -5.05 -16.48 -32.74
C TYR A 977 -5.37 -17.36 -31.51
N HIS A 978 -5.85 -18.57 -31.73
CA HIS A 978 -6.16 -19.52 -30.67
C HIS A 978 -5.45 -20.84 -30.92
N GLU A 979 -4.74 -21.35 -29.91
CA GLU A 979 -3.98 -22.59 -30.00
C GLU A 979 -4.14 -23.40 -28.71
N ASN A 980 -4.51 -24.68 -28.84
CA ASN A 980 -4.68 -25.56 -27.68
C ASN A 980 -3.37 -25.85 -26.93
N LYS A 981 -2.24 -25.86 -27.67
CA LYS A 981 -0.88 -26.09 -27.18
C LYS A 981 0.10 -25.48 -28.17
N ALA A 982 0.71 -24.35 -27.86
CA ALA A 982 1.79 -23.83 -28.69
C ALA A 982 3.13 -24.48 -28.35
N MET A 983 3.85 -24.91 -29.39
CA MET A 983 5.25 -25.38 -29.30
C MET A 983 6.26 -24.24 -29.55
N SER A 984 5.82 -23.01 -29.83
CA SER A 984 6.69 -21.87 -30.17
C SER A 984 6.44 -20.63 -29.30
N SER A 985 7.47 -19.80 -29.14
CA SER A 985 7.45 -18.51 -28.42
C SER A 985 7.19 -17.29 -29.31
N ASN A 986 6.75 -17.50 -30.56
CA ASN A 986 6.37 -16.43 -31.48
C ASN A 986 4.85 -16.42 -31.65
N VAL A 987 4.26 -15.21 -31.72
CA VAL A 987 2.88 -15.02 -32.20
C VAL A 987 2.85 -15.40 -33.68
N VAL A 988 2.41 -16.63 -33.96
CA VAL A 988 2.49 -17.25 -35.29
C VAL A 988 1.44 -16.67 -36.23
N ALA A 989 1.82 -16.39 -37.48
CA ALA A 989 0.89 -15.97 -38.53
C ALA A 989 0.05 -17.14 -39.10
N SER A 990 0.36 -18.39 -38.74
CA SER A 990 -0.44 -19.56 -39.06
C SER A 990 -0.32 -20.62 -37.97
N GLY A 991 -1.44 -20.98 -37.33
CA GLY A 991 -1.48 -22.06 -36.34
C GLY A 991 -1.11 -23.41 -36.96
N THR A 992 -0.36 -24.24 -36.22
CA THR A 992 0.28 -25.46 -36.77
C THR A 992 -0.30 -26.78 -36.25
N VAL A 993 -1.40 -26.77 -35.49
CA VAL A 993 -2.09 -27.99 -35.06
C VAL A 993 -3.61 -27.79 -35.02
N THR A 994 -4.36 -28.88 -35.20
CA THR A 994 -5.83 -28.93 -35.21
C THR A 994 -6.45 -28.27 -33.98
N VAL A 995 -7.32 -27.27 -34.20
CA VAL A 995 -8.10 -26.63 -33.13
C VAL A 995 -9.23 -27.56 -32.70
N ASP A 996 -9.15 -28.04 -31.46
CA ASP A 996 -10.22 -28.76 -30.78
C ASP A 996 -11.31 -27.76 -30.34
N HIS A 997 -12.32 -27.62 -31.19
CA HIS A 997 -13.45 -26.72 -30.95
C HIS A 997 -14.23 -27.03 -29.65
N SER A 998 -14.08 -28.21 -29.05
CA SER A 998 -14.74 -28.56 -27.78
C SER A 998 -14.13 -27.87 -26.55
N LYS A 999 -12.95 -27.25 -26.70
CA LYS A 999 -12.22 -26.55 -25.62
C LYS A 999 -12.13 -25.05 -25.80
N SER A 1000 -12.67 -24.52 -26.90
CA SER A 1000 -12.38 -23.17 -27.37
C SER A 1000 -13.61 -22.26 -27.37
N THR A 1001 -13.51 -21.15 -26.65
CA THR A 1001 -14.37 -19.97 -26.83
C THR A 1001 -13.48 -18.74 -26.84
N PRO A 1002 -13.11 -18.18 -28.02
CA PRO A 1002 -12.21 -17.03 -28.11
C PRO A 1002 -12.75 -15.78 -27.39
N PHE A 1003 -14.08 -15.72 -27.27
CA PHE A 1003 -14.85 -14.70 -26.57
C PHE A 1003 -15.68 -15.37 -25.48
N MET A 1004 -15.48 -14.97 -24.23
CA MET A 1004 -16.30 -15.38 -23.10
C MET A 1004 -17.27 -14.24 -22.75
N GLN A 1005 -18.55 -14.40 -23.08
CA GLN A 1005 -19.56 -13.39 -22.78
C GLN A 1005 -20.89 -14.02 -22.35
N ILE A 1006 -21.32 -13.72 -21.12
CA ILE A 1006 -22.66 -13.99 -20.64
C ILE A 1006 -23.51 -12.73 -20.88
N LEU A 1007 -24.42 -12.82 -21.86
CA LEU A 1007 -25.27 -11.75 -22.41
C LEU A 1007 -24.53 -10.58 -23.10
N MET A 1008 -24.50 -10.64 -24.44
CA MET A 1008 -24.26 -9.49 -25.30
C MET A 1008 -25.60 -8.78 -25.57
N ARG A 1009 -25.77 -7.53 -25.09
CA ARG A 1009 -26.66 -6.58 -25.77
C ARG A 1009 -25.80 -5.75 -26.71
N LEU A 1010 -25.78 -6.14 -27.98
CA LEU A 1010 -25.38 -5.23 -29.06
C LEU A 1010 -26.37 -4.05 -29.05
N GLN A 1011 -25.85 -2.83 -29.02
CA GLN A 1011 -26.55 -1.59 -29.37
C GLN A 1011 -25.89 -1.01 -30.63
#